data_AF-A0A0S4QMD7-F1
#
_entry.id   AF-A0A0S4QMD7-F1
#
_cell.length_a   1.000
_cell.length_b   1.000
_cell.length_c   1.000
_cell.angle_alpha   90.00
_cell.angle_beta   90.00
_cell.angle_gamma   90.00
#
_symmetry.space_group_name_H-M   'P 1'
#
loop_
_entity.id
_entity.type
_entity.pdbx_description
1 polymer ?
#
loop_
_entity_poly.entity_id
_entity_poly.type
_entity_poly.pdbx_seq_one_letter_code
_entity_poly.pdbx_strand_id
1 'polypeptide(L)'
;MGVALIALLVLLLLAVVGLTVVLLHLVRAGTLGVGGGVAPGKQGDPDGASTASTTDSTPAANAPVTDDTAGAPVIADTAVTTDADTAVAADGVARPTPDVPARLDGSPSPDARADAQAQAESVDPQAPEAGEERAAIVGAAQAEAPQVEPAQAETALVEVARNDLATLSAKLVDLRRQARDAEDDADRIRRRAEQDVAEQIARVDRDVAQIRRHAEEAAEAIRVRAAEDAELRASKARTEALEAIRVQREQLRAELEEDLRSQRAELRGWDSRVAQREQRLADQATAVEDRARRLETREEELAAREVELGGRGAELTGLETRLRQELERAAGLTSAEARTELVKVVEDQARLDAAVRVREIEARAEEEAEDRARRIVTLAIQRVASEQTAESVVSVLHLPSDEMKGRIIGREGRNIRAFESVTGVNVLIDDTPEAVLLSCFDPVRRETARITLAALVSDGRIHPHRIEEEYARAEREVMAKCVRAGEDALIDVGIAEMHPELITLLGRLRYRTSYGQNVLAHLVECAHLAGIMAAELRLPPAIAKRGTLLHDLGKALTHEVEGSHALVGAEIARRYGEHEDVVHAIEAHHNEVEPRSIGAVLTQAADQISGGRPGARRDSLESYVRRLERIEQIAGERPGVEKVFAMQAGREVRVMVVPEVVDDDAAHLLARDVAKQIESELTYPGQIRVTVVRETRAIGLAR
;
A
#
# COMPACT_ATOMS: atom_id res chain seq x y z
N MET A 1 13.25 -65.73 21.17
CA MET A 1 12.47 -65.21 22.32
C MET A 1 11.54 -64.04 21.97
N GLY A 2 11.87 -63.15 21.02
CA GLY A 2 11.04 -61.96 20.72
C GLY A 2 9.62 -62.25 20.19
N VAL A 3 9.45 -63.26 19.33
CA VAL A 3 8.13 -63.56 18.72
C VAL A 3 7.11 -64.10 19.74
N ALA A 4 7.56 -64.88 20.73
CA ALA A 4 6.70 -65.40 21.80
C ALA A 4 6.25 -64.29 22.76
N LEU A 5 7.11 -63.30 23.03
CA LEU A 5 6.78 -62.16 23.89
C LEU A 5 5.73 -61.26 23.22
N ILE A 6 5.85 -61.03 21.91
CA ILE A 6 4.88 -60.25 21.13
C ILE A 6 3.53 -60.97 21.08
N ALA A 7 3.52 -62.29 20.87
CA ALA A 7 2.28 -63.08 20.89
C ALA A 7 1.58 -63.03 22.26
N LEU A 8 2.34 -63.07 23.36
CA LEU A 8 1.80 -62.95 24.71
C LEU A 8 1.21 -61.55 24.98
N LEU A 9 1.89 -60.50 24.51
CA LEU A 9 1.43 -59.11 24.63
C LEU A 9 0.14 -58.85 23.84
N VAL A 10 0.03 -59.41 22.64
CA VAL A 10 -1.19 -59.33 21.82
C VAL A 10 -2.35 -60.09 22.46
N LEU A 11 -2.10 -61.27 23.03
CA LEU A 11 -3.10 -62.04 23.78
C LEU A 11 -3.57 -61.30 25.03
N LEU A 12 -2.66 -60.64 25.74
CA LEU A 12 -2.99 -59.83 26.92
C LEU A 12 -3.85 -58.62 26.53
N LEU A 13 -3.51 -57.94 25.43
CA LEU A 13 -4.26 -56.80 24.91
C LEU A 13 -5.68 -57.21 24.49
N LEU A 14 -5.82 -58.33 23.80
CA LEU A 14 -7.12 -58.87 23.40
C LEU A 14 -7.97 -59.29 24.60
N ALA A 15 -7.36 -59.83 25.66
CA ALA A 15 -8.05 -60.17 26.90
C ALA A 15 -8.56 -58.91 27.64
N VAL A 16 -7.77 -57.84 27.68
CA VAL A 16 -8.17 -56.56 28.29
C VAL A 16 -9.32 -55.91 27.52
N VAL A 17 -9.26 -55.90 26.19
CA VAL A 17 -10.34 -55.38 25.34
C VAL A 17 -11.61 -56.23 25.47
N GLY A 18 -11.48 -57.56 25.55
CA GLY A 18 -12.62 -58.44 25.81
C GLY A 18 -13.29 -58.16 27.16
N LEU A 19 -12.49 -57.95 28.21
CA LEU A 19 -12.98 -57.69 29.55
C LEU A 19 -13.69 -56.33 29.66
N THR A 20 -13.18 -55.29 28.99
CA THR A 20 -13.82 -53.96 28.96
C THR A 20 -15.14 -53.97 28.20
N VAL A 21 -15.24 -54.72 27.10
CA VAL A 21 -16.51 -54.88 26.35
C VAL A 21 -17.56 -55.63 27.19
N VAL A 22 -17.15 -56.68 27.91
CA VAL A 22 -18.04 -57.42 28.83
C VAL A 22 -18.50 -56.53 29.99
N LEU A 23 -17.59 -55.74 30.57
CA LEU A 23 -17.92 -54.81 31.65
C LEU A 23 -18.91 -53.73 31.18
N LEU A 24 -18.70 -53.19 29.97
CA LEU A 24 -19.60 -52.20 29.37
C LEU A 24 -20.98 -52.80 29.07
N HIS A 25 -21.04 -54.06 28.65
CA HIS A 25 -22.32 -54.79 28.47
C HIS A 25 -23.02 -55.04 29.80
N LEU A 26 -22.31 -55.38 30.87
CA LEU A 26 -22.89 -55.60 32.20
C LEU A 26 -23.42 -54.30 32.83
N VAL A 27 -22.75 -53.17 32.60
CA VAL A 27 -23.23 -51.84 33.02
C VAL A 27 -24.48 -51.44 32.23
N ARG A 28 -24.50 -51.69 30.91
CA ARG A 28 -25.64 -51.37 30.04
C ARG A 28 -26.85 -52.31 30.26
N ALA A 29 -26.62 -53.52 30.74
CA ALA A 29 -27.65 -54.50 31.09
C ALA A 29 -28.25 -54.31 32.50
N GLY A 30 -27.80 -53.31 33.27
CA GLY A 30 -28.40 -52.97 34.57
C GLY A 30 -28.23 -54.05 35.65
N THR A 31 -27.30 -54.99 35.49
CA THR A 31 -27.10 -56.12 36.43
C THR A 31 -26.25 -55.78 37.66
N LEU A 32 -25.74 -54.56 37.76
CA LEU A 32 -25.00 -54.06 38.92
C LEU A 32 -25.81 -52.94 39.59
N GLY A 33 -26.68 -53.34 40.51
CA GLY A 33 -27.41 -52.41 41.37
C GLY A 33 -26.48 -51.84 42.45
N VAL A 34 -26.21 -50.54 42.39
CA VAL A 34 -25.74 -49.79 43.55
C VAL A 34 -26.97 -49.10 44.16
N GLY A 35 -27.47 -49.71 45.23
CA GLY A 35 -28.54 -49.15 46.05
C GLY A 35 -27.99 -48.08 47.00
N GLY A 36 -28.79 -47.04 47.22
CA GLY A 36 -28.52 -46.00 48.21
C GLY A 36 -29.50 -44.84 48.06
N GLY A 37 -30.75 -45.04 48.47
CA GLY A 37 -31.74 -43.97 48.59
C GLY A 37 -31.74 -43.36 49.99
N VAL A 38 -32.03 -42.06 50.09
CA VAL A 38 -32.83 -41.45 51.16
C VAL A 38 -33.66 -40.29 50.57
N ALA A 39 -34.91 -40.25 51.01
CA ALA A 39 -36.07 -39.49 50.56
C ALA A 39 -36.12 -38.00 51.03
N PRO A 40 -37.13 -37.20 50.58
CA PRO A 40 -37.07 -35.75 50.50
C PRO A 40 -37.69 -35.01 51.71
N GLY A 41 -37.23 -33.77 51.95
CA GLY A 41 -37.71 -32.90 53.02
C GLY A 41 -37.92 -31.45 52.57
N LYS A 42 -39.19 -31.01 52.72
CA LYS A 42 -39.83 -29.71 52.50
C LYS A 42 -39.08 -28.42 52.92
N GLN A 43 -39.19 -27.42 52.05
CA GLN A 43 -39.86 -26.10 52.24
C GLN A 43 -39.40 -25.17 53.38
N GLY A 44 -38.91 -23.98 53.02
CA GLY A 44 -38.77 -22.83 53.90
C GLY A 44 -37.84 -21.73 53.38
N ASP A 45 -38.37 -20.81 52.59
CA ASP A 45 -37.96 -19.38 52.55
C ASP A 45 -38.53 -18.67 53.80
N PRO A 46 -38.21 -17.39 54.14
CA PRO A 46 -37.17 -16.48 53.63
C PRO A 46 -36.45 -15.69 54.76
N ASP A 47 -35.74 -14.65 54.34
CA ASP A 47 -35.41 -13.40 55.05
C ASP A 47 -34.18 -13.34 55.96
N GLY A 48 -33.37 -12.31 55.68
CA GLY A 48 -33.12 -11.32 56.71
C GLY A 48 -31.66 -11.08 57.09
N ALA A 49 -31.02 -10.23 56.28
CA ALA A 49 -30.30 -9.03 56.71
C ALA A 49 -29.06 -9.12 57.63
N SER A 50 -28.19 -8.12 57.39
CA SER A 50 -27.34 -7.46 58.37
C SER A 50 -26.03 -8.21 58.70
N THR A 51 -24.83 -7.63 58.71
CA THR A 51 -24.35 -6.24 58.59
C THR A 51 -22.83 -6.31 58.61
N ALA A 52 -22.21 -5.34 57.95
CA ALA A 52 -20.99 -4.61 58.32
C ALA A 52 -20.05 -5.21 59.39
N SER A 53 -18.75 -5.25 59.10
CA SER A 53 -17.81 -4.19 59.51
C SER A 53 -16.36 -4.70 59.38
N THR A 54 -15.57 -4.06 58.51
CA THR A 54 -14.41 -3.21 58.87
C THR A 54 -13.09 -3.91 59.16
N THR A 55 -12.10 -3.54 58.31
CA THR A 55 -10.71 -3.09 58.65
C THR A 55 -9.78 -4.10 59.32
N ASP A 56 -8.48 -4.19 59.07
CA ASP A 56 -7.48 -3.37 58.39
C ASP A 56 -6.20 -4.24 58.25
N SER A 57 -5.19 -3.70 57.56
CA SER A 57 -3.75 -4.02 57.69
C SER A 57 -3.14 -5.23 56.94
N THR A 58 -2.59 -4.91 55.77
CA THR A 58 -1.37 -5.42 55.07
C THR A 58 -0.14 -5.63 55.99
N PRO A 59 1.03 -6.11 55.48
CA PRO A 59 1.33 -7.35 54.73
C PRO A 59 2.62 -8.04 55.25
N ALA A 60 2.97 -9.26 54.82
CA ALA A 60 4.38 -9.69 54.66
C ALA A 60 4.55 -11.11 54.11
N ALA A 61 5.32 -11.17 53.01
CA ALA A 61 6.49 -12.03 52.79
C ALA A 61 6.38 -13.56 52.59
N ASN A 62 6.95 -13.93 51.43
CA ASN A 62 7.86 -15.04 51.17
C ASN A 62 7.32 -16.48 51.10
N ALA A 63 7.24 -16.97 49.85
CA ALA A 63 7.92 -18.13 49.22
C ALA A 63 8.78 -19.05 50.15
N PRO A 64 9.14 -20.34 49.80
CA PRO A 64 9.47 -20.77 48.41
C PRO A 64 9.47 -22.30 48.02
N VAL A 65 9.53 -22.52 46.69
CA VAL A 65 10.37 -23.53 45.96
C VAL A 65 10.03 -25.04 46.03
N THR A 66 9.87 -25.68 44.87
CA THR A 66 10.81 -26.61 44.17
C THR A 66 10.15 -27.00 42.83
N ASP A 67 10.71 -26.78 41.64
CA ASP A 67 12.03 -27.12 41.07
C ASP A 67 12.17 -28.60 40.72
N ASP A 68 12.39 -28.88 39.44
CA ASP A 68 13.34 -29.90 38.96
C ASP A 68 13.63 -29.62 37.47
N THR A 69 14.86 -29.16 37.16
CA THR A 69 16.02 -29.93 36.64
C THR A 69 15.76 -30.61 35.28
N ALA A 70 16.71 -30.81 34.37
CA ALA A 70 18.10 -30.42 34.15
C ALA A 70 18.43 -30.95 32.73
N GLY A 71 19.52 -30.49 32.11
CA GLY A 71 20.11 -31.24 30.99
C GLY A 71 20.91 -30.43 29.99
N ALA A 72 22.13 -30.04 30.35
CA ALA A 72 23.24 -29.94 29.40
C ALA A 72 23.83 -31.35 29.17
N PRO A 73 24.70 -31.61 28.15
CA PRO A 73 26.10 -31.20 28.33
C PRO A 73 26.97 -31.01 27.04
N VAL A 74 28.18 -30.49 27.31
CA VAL A 74 29.49 -30.68 26.64
C VAL A 74 29.91 -29.82 25.43
N ILE A 75 31.05 -29.17 25.66
CA ILE A 75 31.95 -28.41 24.78
C ILE A 75 32.99 -29.35 24.16
N ALA A 76 33.36 -29.14 22.90
CA ALA A 76 34.67 -29.52 22.38
C ALA A 76 35.22 -28.41 21.47
N ASP A 77 36.45 -28.02 21.80
CA ASP A 77 37.23 -26.93 21.24
C ASP A 77 38.25 -27.50 20.25
N THR A 78 38.44 -26.89 19.07
CA THR A 78 39.70 -27.00 18.30
C THR A 78 39.83 -26.01 17.14
N ALA A 79 40.87 -25.17 17.28
CA ALA A 79 41.89 -24.80 16.30
C ALA A 79 41.53 -23.99 15.02
N VAL A 80 42.10 -22.77 15.04
CA VAL A 80 42.45 -21.89 13.93
C VAL A 80 43.35 -22.60 12.90
N THR A 81 43.01 -22.48 11.61
CA THR A 81 43.99 -22.48 10.51
C THR A 81 43.53 -21.52 9.40
N THR A 82 44.50 -20.72 8.92
CA THR A 82 44.47 -19.90 7.71
C THR A 82 44.74 -20.76 6.49
N ASP A 83 44.04 -20.53 5.37
CA ASP A 83 44.65 -20.29 4.05
C ASP A 83 43.60 -20.04 2.97
N ALA A 84 44.00 -19.21 2.00
CA ALA A 84 43.32 -18.92 0.76
C ALA A 84 43.48 -20.07 -0.25
N ASP A 85 42.45 -20.39 -1.04
CA ASP A 85 42.44 -20.19 -2.50
C ASP A 85 41.23 -20.86 -3.20
N THR A 86 40.68 -20.11 -4.17
CA THR A 86 39.98 -20.46 -5.43
C THR A 86 38.79 -21.47 -5.54
N ALA A 87 37.71 -20.93 -6.15
CA ALA A 87 37.04 -21.38 -7.40
C ALA A 87 35.72 -22.21 -7.40
N VAL A 88 34.67 -21.53 -7.92
CA VAL A 88 33.72 -21.93 -9.01
C VAL A 88 32.52 -22.86 -8.72
N ALA A 89 31.29 -22.29 -8.85
CA ALA A 89 30.14 -22.66 -9.72
C ALA A 89 28.83 -22.09 -9.12
N ALA A 90 28.13 -21.08 -9.68
CA ALA A 90 27.37 -20.96 -10.94
C ALA A 90 25.91 -21.46 -10.86
N ASP A 91 24.95 -20.50 -10.81
CA ASP A 91 23.70 -20.32 -11.59
C ASP A 91 22.82 -19.30 -10.82
N GLY A 92 22.07 -18.32 -11.33
CA GLY A 92 21.67 -17.70 -12.61
C GLY A 92 20.72 -16.55 -12.17
N VAL A 93 20.57 -15.38 -12.80
CA VAL A 93 19.87 -15.09 -14.07
C VAL A 93 19.81 -13.55 -14.24
N ALA A 94 19.95 -13.12 -15.50
CA ALA A 94 19.47 -11.89 -16.18
C ALA A 94 20.06 -10.49 -15.91
N ARG A 95 20.66 -9.93 -16.98
CA ARG A 95 20.78 -8.49 -17.29
C ARG A 95 20.09 -8.22 -18.63
N PRO A 96 19.56 -7.00 -18.89
CA PRO A 96 19.32 -6.50 -20.23
C PRO A 96 20.42 -5.53 -20.70
N THR A 97 20.67 -5.55 -22.01
CA THR A 97 21.57 -4.72 -22.82
C THR A 97 20.90 -3.42 -23.28
N PRO A 98 21.65 -2.35 -23.62
CA PRO A 98 21.13 -1.27 -24.46
C PRO A 98 21.61 -1.41 -25.92
N ASP A 99 20.67 -1.20 -26.84
CA ASP A 99 20.80 -1.26 -28.29
C ASP A 99 21.39 0.02 -28.91
N VAL A 100 21.98 -0.19 -30.08
CA VAL A 100 22.57 0.76 -31.04
C VAL A 100 21.47 1.51 -31.83
N PRO A 101 21.65 2.79 -32.24
CA PRO A 101 20.82 3.36 -33.30
C PRO A 101 21.55 3.44 -34.64
N ALA A 102 20.80 3.09 -35.69
CA ALA A 102 21.17 3.20 -37.10
C ALA A 102 20.45 4.36 -37.80
N ARG A 103 21.20 5.00 -38.71
CA ARG A 103 20.86 5.62 -40.01
C ARG A 103 19.79 6.72 -40.16
N LEU A 104 20.26 7.73 -40.90
CA LEU A 104 19.64 8.82 -41.65
C LEU A 104 18.41 8.43 -42.49
N ASP A 105 17.40 9.33 -42.52
CA ASP A 105 16.69 9.75 -43.74
C ASP A 105 15.98 11.11 -43.50
N GLY A 106 15.80 11.89 -44.56
CA GLY A 106 15.51 13.32 -44.51
C GLY A 106 14.07 13.77 -44.77
N SER A 107 13.98 15.10 -44.93
CA SER A 107 12.86 15.99 -45.35
C SER A 107 11.95 16.59 -44.25
N PRO A 108 11.75 17.92 -44.24
CA PRO A 108 10.63 18.57 -43.58
C PRO A 108 9.61 19.13 -44.59
N SER A 109 8.37 19.28 -44.13
CA SER A 109 7.28 19.98 -44.80
C SER A 109 6.55 20.91 -43.79
N PRO A 110 5.71 21.85 -44.25
CA PRO A 110 5.67 23.23 -43.75
C PRO A 110 4.39 23.60 -42.97
N ASP A 111 4.41 24.78 -42.32
CA ASP A 111 3.27 25.69 -42.11
C ASP A 111 3.83 27.06 -41.67
N ALA A 112 3.58 28.22 -42.28
CA ALA A 112 2.39 28.89 -42.82
C ALA A 112 1.95 30.09 -41.95
N ARG A 113 2.02 31.28 -42.59
CA ARG A 113 1.08 32.44 -42.51
C ARG A 113 1.06 33.29 -41.22
N ALA A 114 0.76 34.59 -41.23
CA ALA A 114 0.55 35.63 -42.25
C ALA A 114 0.42 37.00 -41.52
N ASP A 115 0.25 38.06 -42.32
CA ASP A 115 -0.25 39.43 -42.01
C ASP A 115 0.81 40.52 -41.70
N ALA A 116 0.74 41.74 -42.22
CA ALA A 116 -0.03 42.38 -43.30
C ALA A 116 0.52 43.81 -43.56
N GLN A 117 0.43 44.29 -44.83
CA GLN A 117 0.06 45.66 -45.34
C GLN A 117 0.74 46.94 -44.79
N ALA A 118 0.94 48.07 -45.51
CA ALA A 118 0.67 48.54 -46.88
C ALA A 118 1.32 49.96 -47.08
N GLN A 119 1.17 50.50 -48.30
CA GLN A 119 1.50 51.86 -48.86
C GLN A 119 2.83 51.91 -49.65
N ALA A 120 2.91 52.00 -51.00
CA ALA A 120 2.16 52.64 -52.10
C ALA A 120 2.52 54.12 -52.36
N GLU A 121 3.18 54.38 -53.50
CA GLU A 121 2.97 55.46 -54.50
C GLU A 121 4.09 55.36 -55.59
N SER A 122 3.81 54.92 -56.82
CA SER A 122 3.51 55.70 -58.06
C SER A 122 4.71 56.54 -58.56
N VAL A 123 5.17 56.47 -59.82
CA VAL A 123 4.49 56.84 -61.08
C VAL A 123 5.17 56.16 -62.30
N ASP A 124 4.34 55.98 -63.33
CA ASP A 124 4.43 55.20 -64.59
C ASP A 124 5.06 56.01 -65.78
N PRO A 125 4.85 55.69 -67.08
CA PRO A 125 5.85 55.11 -68.00
C PRO A 125 6.05 55.94 -69.30
N GLN A 126 6.77 55.40 -70.30
CA GLN A 126 6.30 55.25 -71.70
C GLN A 126 7.44 54.92 -72.71
N ALA A 127 7.19 53.90 -73.55
CA ALA A 127 7.65 53.82 -74.93
C ALA A 127 6.69 54.62 -75.84
N PRO A 128 7.06 55.01 -77.08
CA PRO A 128 6.64 54.18 -78.23
C PRO A 128 7.53 54.23 -79.50
N GLU A 129 7.37 53.18 -80.32
CA GLU A 129 7.15 53.07 -81.78
C GLU A 129 7.96 53.79 -82.88
N ALA A 130 7.90 53.12 -84.04
CA ALA A 130 8.56 53.32 -85.33
C ALA A 130 8.00 54.47 -86.20
N GLY A 131 8.71 54.81 -87.29
CA GLY A 131 8.14 55.59 -88.39
C GLY A 131 9.16 56.11 -89.41
N GLU A 132 9.08 55.59 -90.64
CA GLU A 132 9.66 56.13 -91.87
C GLU A 132 9.10 57.53 -92.23
N GLU A 133 9.84 58.26 -93.08
CA GLU A 133 9.37 58.84 -94.37
C GLU A 133 9.88 60.28 -94.68
N ARG A 134 10.28 60.47 -95.95
CA ARG A 134 10.44 61.71 -96.77
C ARG A 134 11.79 62.43 -96.71
N ALA A 135 12.59 62.58 -97.78
CA ALA A 135 12.38 62.88 -99.21
C ALA A 135 12.05 64.36 -99.56
N ALA A 136 12.96 64.92 -100.39
CA ALA A 136 12.77 65.90 -101.47
C ALA A 136 12.71 67.42 -101.18
N ILE A 137 13.75 68.13 -101.67
CA ILE A 137 13.68 69.40 -102.42
C ILE A 137 14.66 69.23 -103.62
N VAL A 138 14.18 68.93 -104.84
CA VAL A 138 13.99 69.83 -106.02
C VAL A 138 15.25 70.63 -106.40
N GLY A 139 15.79 70.70 -107.63
CA GLY A 139 15.34 70.30 -108.96
C GLY A 139 15.81 71.33 -110.02
N ALA A 140 16.50 70.83 -111.06
CA ALA A 140 16.62 71.29 -112.45
C ALA A 140 17.12 72.71 -112.82
N ALA A 141 18.11 72.71 -113.73
CA ALA A 141 18.07 73.53 -114.96
C ALA A 141 18.93 72.88 -116.06
N GLN A 142 18.25 72.48 -117.15
CA GLN A 142 18.82 72.10 -118.45
C GLN A 142 18.91 73.35 -119.36
N ALA A 143 19.80 73.25 -120.37
CA ALA A 143 19.92 73.99 -121.66
C ALA A 143 21.38 74.45 -121.83
N GLU A 144 22.07 74.36 -122.98
CA GLU A 144 21.73 74.09 -124.37
C GLU A 144 23.06 73.78 -125.09
N ALA A 145 23.04 72.92 -126.12
CA ALA A 145 24.16 72.78 -127.06
C ALA A 145 23.98 73.79 -128.22
N PRO A 146 25.09 74.31 -128.79
CA PRO A 146 25.23 74.13 -130.23
C PRO A 146 26.67 73.83 -130.70
N GLN A 147 26.70 73.29 -131.91
CA GLN A 147 27.80 72.69 -132.66
C GLN A 147 28.80 73.73 -133.20
N VAL A 148 30.11 73.46 -133.10
CA VAL A 148 31.14 73.84 -134.10
C VAL A 148 32.28 72.78 -134.08
N GLU A 149 32.85 72.55 -135.25
CA GLU A 149 33.66 71.43 -135.77
C GLU A 149 35.01 71.04 -135.10
N PRO A 150 35.54 69.83 -135.43
CA PRO A 150 36.56 69.12 -134.67
C PRO A 150 37.97 69.27 -135.25
N ALA A 151 38.97 69.46 -134.38
CA ALA A 151 40.34 68.92 -134.50
C ALA A 151 41.27 69.65 -133.52
N GLN A 152 41.14 69.38 -132.22
CA GLN A 152 42.17 69.72 -131.20
C GLN A 152 41.92 69.07 -129.82
N ALA A 153 40.99 68.11 -129.70
CA ALA A 153 40.44 67.67 -128.41
C ALA A 153 41.12 66.44 -127.76
N GLU A 154 42.11 65.80 -128.39
CA GLU A 154 42.70 64.55 -127.85
C GLU A 154 43.88 64.77 -126.88
N THR A 155 44.50 65.95 -126.88
CA THR A 155 45.70 66.22 -126.06
C THR A 155 45.40 66.90 -124.71
N ALA A 156 44.25 67.57 -124.57
CA ALA A 156 43.87 68.29 -123.34
C ALA A 156 43.16 67.42 -122.29
N LEU A 157 42.47 66.35 -122.69
CA LEU A 157 41.75 65.43 -121.79
C LEU A 157 42.69 64.55 -120.93
N VAL A 158 43.90 64.28 -121.40
CA VAL A 158 44.91 63.46 -120.68
C VAL A 158 45.58 64.25 -119.55
N GLU A 159 45.70 65.58 -119.67
CA GLU A 159 46.28 66.44 -118.63
C GLU A 159 45.31 66.71 -117.46
N VAL A 160 44.02 66.90 -117.74
CA VAL A 160 43.00 67.10 -116.71
C VAL A 160 42.81 65.83 -115.87
N ALA A 161 42.75 64.66 -116.51
CA ALA A 161 42.63 63.38 -115.80
C ALA A 161 43.85 63.06 -114.90
N ARG A 162 45.06 63.52 -115.25
CA ARG A 162 46.25 63.40 -114.40
C ARG A 162 46.18 64.29 -113.16
N ASN A 163 45.69 65.52 -113.30
CA ASN A 163 45.53 66.44 -112.17
C ASN A 163 44.42 65.98 -111.21
N ASP A 164 43.32 65.44 -111.72
CA ASP A 164 42.24 64.91 -110.88
C ASP A 164 42.67 63.64 -110.11
N LEU A 165 43.47 62.77 -110.75
CA LEU A 165 44.06 61.60 -110.09
C LEU A 165 45.07 62.00 -109.00
N ALA A 166 45.87 63.03 -109.24
CA ALA A 166 46.79 63.57 -108.24
C ALA A 166 46.03 64.16 -107.03
N THR A 167 44.94 64.89 -107.27
CA THR A 167 44.12 65.51 -106.23
C THR A 167 43.36 64.47 -105.40
N LEU A 168 42.82 63.43 -106.03
CA LEU A 168 42.20 62.29 -105.35
C LEU A 168 43.21 61.46 -104.55
N SER A 169 44.43 61.28 -105.08
CA SER A 169 45.50 60.58 -104.36
C SER A 169 45.90 61.32 -103.08
N ALA A 170 45.97 62.66 -103.12
CA ALA A 170 46.28 63.50 -101.96
C ALA A 170 45.18 63.40 -100.89
N LYS A 171 43.89 63.51 -101.28
CA LYS A 171 42.76 63.33 -100.34
C LYS A 171 42.72 61.95 -99.70
N LEU A 172 43.11 60.91 -100.44
CA LEU A 172 43.12 59.53 -99.93
C LEU A 172 44.28 59.28 -98.95
N VAL A 173 45.40 60.00 -99.12
CA VAL A 173 46.49 60.04 -98.14
C VAL A 173 46.06 60.77 -96.86
N ASP A 174 45.36 61.90 -96.97
CA ASP A 174 44.87 62.64 -95.80
C ASP A 174 43.79 61.86 -95.02
N LEU A 175 42.85 61.20 -95.70
CA LEU A 175 41.86 60.33 -95.05
C LEU A 175 42.51 59.13 -94.35
N ARG A 176 43.54 58.53 -94.95
CA ARG A 176 44.33 57.46 -94.29
C ARG A 176 45.09 57.97 -93.08
N ARG A 177 45.55 59.22 -93.09
CA ARG A 177 46.18 59.85 -91.93
C ARG A 177 45.16 60.10 -90.82
N GLN A 178 44.01 60.67 -91.14
CA GLN A 178 42.92 60.88 -90.17
C GLN A 178 42.41 59.57 -89.57
N ALA A 179 42.32 58.49 -90.36
CA ALA A 179 41.95 57.17 -89.87
C ALA A 179 42.99 56.60 -88.88
N ARG A 180 44.29 56.78 -89.15
CA ARG A 180 45.36 56.39 -88.22
C ARG A 180 45.34 57.22 -86.94
N ASP A 181 45.15 58.53 -87.06
CA ASP A 181 45.08 59.41 -85.89
C ASP A 181 43.87 59.05 -85.00
N ALA A 182 42.72 58.71 -85.60
CA ALA A 182 41.54 58.23 -84.88
C ALA A 182 41.73 56.84 -84.24
N GLU A 183 42.46 55.94 -84.91
CA GLU A 183 42.81 54.62 -84.38
C GLU A 183 43.77 54.75 -83.17
N ASP A 184 44.76 55.64 -83.27
CA ASP A 184 45.68 55.97 -82.17
C ASP A 184 44.94 56.62 -80.98
N ASP A 185 43.94 57.47 -81.23
CA ASP A 185 43.09 58.04 -80.18
C ASP A 185 42.19 56.99 -79.50
N ALA A 186 41.60 56.07 -80.28
CA ALA A 186 40.82 54.96 -79.74
C ALA A 186 41.69 54.04 -78.86
N ASP A 187 42.92 53.76 -79.30
CA ASP A 187 43.90 52.99 -78.54
C ASP A 187 44.34 53.69 -77.26
N ARG A 188 44.50 55.03 -77.27
CA ARG A 188 44.77 55.83 -76.07
C ARG A 188 43.62 55.76 -75.07
N ILE A 189 42.37 55.86 -75.53
CA ILE A 189 41.18 55.78 -74.68
C ILE A 189 41.05 54.37 -74.10
N ARG A 190 41.26 53.32 -74.89
CA ARG A 190 41.22 51.93 -74.42
C ARG A 190 42.24 51.69 -73.31
N ARG A 191 43.50 52.13 -73.49
CA ARG A 191 44.54 51.98 -72.46
C ARG A 191 44.22 52.72 -71.16
N ARG A 192 43.62 53.92 -71.25
CA ARG A 192 43.16 54.66 -70.05
C ARG A 192 42.03 53.91 -69.34
N ALA A 193 41.04 53.42 -70.08
CA ALA A 193 39.95 52.63 -69.51
C ALA A 193 40.45 51.32 -68.87
N GLU A 194 41.42 50.63 -69.49
CA GLU A 194 42.07 49.45 -68.91
C GLU A 194 42.83 49.77 -67.62
N GLN A 195 43.50 50.94 -67.56
CA GLN A 195 44.19 51.41 -66.35
C GLN A 195 43.19 51.75 -65.23
N ASP A 196 42.11 52.46 -65.52
CA ASP A 196 41.08 52.81 -64.54
C ASP A 196 40.38 51.57 -63.97
N VAL A 197 40.08 50.58 -64.83
CA VAL A 197 39.52 49.29 -64.40
C VAL A 197 40.51 48.52 -63.54
N ALA A 198 41.80 48.47 -63.91
CA ALA A 198 42.82 47.83 -63.09
C ALA A 198 42.99 48.51 -61.72
N GLU A 199 42.91 49.84 -61.66
CA GLU A 199 42.93 50.58 -60.40
C GLU A 199 41.70 50.31 -59.53
N GLN A 200 40.51 50.20 -60.12
CA GLN A 200 39.29 49.86 -59.40
C GLN A 200 39.34 48.44 -58.83
N ILE A 201 39.80 47.45 -59.61
CA ILE A 201 39.99 46.08 -59.14
C ILE A 201 40.98 46.06 -57.96
N ALA A 202 42.11 46.76 -58.08
CA ALA A 202 43.11 46.83 -57.00
C ALA A 202 42.61 47.57 -55.75
N ARG A 203 41.59 48.43 -55.84
CA ARG A 203 40.93 49.03 -54.67
C ARG A 203 39.99 48.02 -54.01
N VAL A 204 39.14 47.36 -54.80
CA VAL A 204 38.21 46.33 -54.31
C VAL A 204 38.97 45.19 -53.63
N ASP A 205 40.08 44.71 -54.21
CA ASP A 205 40.90 43.66 -53.62
C ASP A 205 41.48 44.06 -52.26
N ARG A 206 41.88 45.33 -52.10
CA ARG A 206 42.37 45.85 -50.82
C ARG A 206 41.26 45.92 -49.77
N ASP A 207 40.08 46.37 -50.15
CA ASP A 207 38.93 46.47 -49.26
C ASP A 207 38.46 45.07 -48.82
N VAL A 208 38.40 44.11 -49.75
CA VAL A 208 38.09 42.70 -49.45
C VAL A 208 39.13 42.10 -48.51
N ALA A 209 40.43 42.34 -48.74
CA ALA A 209 41.50 41.88 -47.86
C ALA A 209 41.47 42.54 -46.47
N GLN A 210 40.96 43.77 -46.35
CA GLN A 210 40.77 44.42 -45.07
C GLN A 210 39.55 43.85 -44.33
N ILE A 211 38.41 43.70 -45.00
CA ILE A 211 37.20 43.10 -44.42
C ILE A 211 37.49 41.68 -43.91
N ARG A 212 38.22 40.88 -44.70
CA ARG A 212 38.60 39.52 -44.30
C ARG A 212 39.47 39.51 -43.04
N ARG A 213 40.46 40.40 -42.93
CA ARG A 213 41.30 40.51 -41.73
C ARG A 213 40.49 40.90 -40.50
N HIS A 214 39.61 41.90 -40.62
CA HIS A 214 38.72 42.30 -39.51
C HIS A 214 37.76 41.17 -39.11
N ALA A 215 37.24 40.40 -40.07
CA ALA A 215 36.39 39.25 -39.80
C ALA A 215 37.15 38.11 -39.10
N GLU A 216 38.40 37.84 -39.49
CA GLU A 216 39.29 36.86 -38.85
C GLU A 216 39.64 37.29 -37.41
N GLU A 217 39.98 38.57 -37.19
CA GLU A 217 40.24 39.12 -35.84
C GLU A 217 39.00 39.06 -34.93
N ALA A 218 37.82 39.39 -35.46
CA ALA A 218 36.57 39.30 -34.71
C ALA A 218 36.20 37.84 -34.38
N ALA A 219 36.38 36.91 -35.33
CA ALA A 219 36.16 35.49 -35.10
C ALA A 219 37.10 34.93 -34.03
N GLU A 220 38.37 35.34 -34.05
CA GLU A 220 39.34 34.92 -33.04
C GLU A 220 39.02 35.49 -31.66
N ALA A 221 38.64 36.76 -31.57
CA ALA A 221 38.21 37.37 -30.31
C ALA A 221 36.97 36.67 -29.72
N ILE A 222 36.02 36.25 -30.55
CA ILE A 222 34.85 35.48 -30.11
C ILE A 222 35.25 34.10 -29.61
N ARG A 223 36.17 33.41 -30.31
CA ARG A 223 36.68 32.09 -29.89
C ARG A 223 37.40 32.15 -28.56
N VAL A 224 38.27 33.14 -28.36
CA VAL A 224 39.01 33.34 -27.10
C VAL A 224 38.03 33.58 -25.95
N ARG A 225 37.06 34.49 -26.12
CA ARG A 225 36.03 34.74 -25.09
C ARG A 225 35.17 33.52 -24.80
N ALA A 226 34.78 32.77 -25.83
CA ALA A 226 34.01 31.54 -25.65
C ALA A 226 34.80 30.46 -24.90
N ALA A 227 36.12 30.38 -25.13
CA ALA A 227 37.01 29.46 -24.42
C ALA A 227 37.19 29.87 -22.95
N GLU A 228 37.42 31.16 -22.67
CA GLU A 228 37.51 31.71 -21.30
C GLU A 228 36.20 31.50 -20.52
N ASP A 229 35.05 31.76 -21.14
CA ASP A 229 33.74 31.52 -20.54
C ASP A 229 33.49 30.03 -20.27
N ALA A 230 33.90 29.16 -21.19
CA ALA A 230 33.78 27.71 -21.02
C ALA A 230 34.67 27.21 -19.86
N GLU A 231 35.89 27.73 -19.74
CA GLU A 231 36.80 27.40 -18.65
C GLU A 231 36.28 27.90 -17.29
N LEU A 232 35.75 29.12 -17.25
CA LEU A 232 35.14 29.66 -16.03
C LEU A 232 33.92 28.84 -15.59
N ARG A 233 33.04 28.46 -16.52
CA ARG A 233 31.88 27.59 -16.22
C ARG A 233 32.33 26.20 -15.76
N ALA A 234 33.34 25.61 -16.41
CA ALA A 234 33.90 24.33 -16.01
C ALA A 234 34.53 24.39 -14.61
N SER A 235 35.24 25.48 -14.29
CA SER A 235 35.82 25.71 -12.96
C SER A 235 34.74 25.82 -11.89
N LYS A 236 33.69 26.62 -12.11
CA LYS A 236 32.54 26.76 -11.19
C LYS A 236 31.81 25.43 -10.97
N ALA A 237 31.52 24.70 -12.05
CA ALA A 237 30.88 23.40 -11.96
C ALA A 237 31.73 22.39 -11.17
N ARG A 238 33.06 22.43 -11.31
CA ARG A 238 33.98 21.60 -10.51
C ARG A 238 33.96 21.99 -9.03
N THR A 239 33.97 23.28 -8.70
CA THR A 239 33.91 23.72 -7.30
C THR A 239 32.58 23.35 -6.64
N GLU A 240 31.46 23.55 -7.34
CA GLU A 240 30.12 23.19 -6.84
C GLU A 240 29.99 21.67 -6.65
N ALA A 241 30.52 20.87 -7.57
CA ALA A 241 30.55 19.41 -7.43
C ALA A 241 31.40 18.96 -6.22
N LEU A 242 32.55 19.59 -5.98
CA LEU A 242 33.40 19.30 -4.83
C LEU A 242 32.74 19.69 -3.50
N GLU A 243 32.04 20.81 -3.46
CA GLU A 243 31.26 21.23 -2.29
C GLU A 243 30.09 20.28 -2.02
N ALA A 244 29.35 19.87 -3.06
CA ALA A 244 28.27 18.88 -2.92
C ALA A 244 28.78 17.54 -2.37
N ILE A 245 29.91 17.04 -2.88
CA ILE A 245 30.56 15.82 -2.36
C ILE A 245 30.97 16.01 -0.90
N ARG A 246 31.50 17.19 -0.53
CA ARG A 246 31.89 17.47 0.85
C ARG A 246 30.69 17.46 1.80
N VAL A 247 29.59 18.11 1.43
CA VAL A 247 28.35 18.15 2.22
C VAL A 247 27.79 16.74 2.39
N GLN A 248 27.71 15.95 1.31
CA GLN A 248 27.26 14.56 1.39
C GLN A 248 28.16 13.71 2.31
N ARG A 249 29.48 13.92 2.26
CA ARG A 249 30.41 13.20 3.13
C ARG A 249 30.24 13.59 4.61
N GLU A 250 29.95 14.85 4.89
CA GLU A 250 29.69 15.33 6.26
C GLU A 250 28.34 14.79 6.78
N GLN A 251 27.29 14.77 5.95
CA GLN A 251 26.00 14.16 6.28
C GLN A 251 26.13 12.66 6.58
N LEU A 252 26.76 11.90 5.67
CA LEU A 252 26.97 10.47 5.85
C LEU A 252 27.77 10.17 7.12
N ARG A 253 28.76 11.01 7.47
CA ARG A 253 29.51 10.86 8.73
C ARG A 253 28.64 11.10 9.95
N ALA A 254 27.78 12.12 9.91
CA ALA A 254 26.87 12.42 11.02
C ALA A 254 25.85 11.29 11.24
N GLU A 255 25.30 10.73 10.16
CA GLU A 255 24.42 9.56 10.19
C GLU A 255 25.13 8.35 10.80
N LEU A 256 26.35 8.03 10.32
CA LEU A 256 27.13 6.90 10.84
C LEU A 256 27.50 7.07 12.32
N GLU A 257 27.77 8.30 12.77
CA GLU A 257 28.04 8.59 14.17
C GLU A 257 26.80 8.38 15.05
N GLU A 258 25.61 8.74 14.55
CA GLU A 258 24.36 8.55 15.28
C GLU A 258 23.98 7.07 15.35
N ASP A 259 24.14 6.33 14.25
CA ASP A 259 23.95 4.88 14.23
C ASP A 259 24.88 4.17 15.22
N LEU A 260 26.16 4.57 15.25
CA LEU A 260 27.12 4.03 16.22
C LEU A 260 26.78 4.40 17.67
N ARG A 261 26.19 5.58 17.92
CA ARG A 261 25.71 5.95 19.26
C ARG A 261 24.51 5.10 19.66
N SER A 262 23.56 4.89 18.75
CA SER A 262 22.39 4.04 18.97
C SER A 262 22.79 2.60 19.28
N GLN A 263 23.63 1.99 18.43
CA GLN A 263 24.14 0.63 18.64
C GLN A 263 24.88 0.48 19.97
N ARG A 264 25.68 1.49 20.38
CA ARG A 264 26.35 1.47 21.70
C ARG A 264 25.37 1.59 22.86
N ALA A 265 24.28 2.34 22.72
CA ALA A 265 23.25 2.44 23.75
C ALA A 265 22.50 1.11 23.89
N GLU A 266 22.17 0.45 22.77
CA GLU A 266 21.57 -0.88 22.77
C GLU A 266 22.47 -1.92 23.42
N LEU A 267 23.76 -1.96 23.05
CA LEU A 267 24.73 -2.90 23.65
C LEU A 267 24.84 -2.71 25.17
N ARG A 268 24.89 -1.46 25.66
CA ARG A 268 24.87 -1.20 27.12
C ARG A 268 23.57 -1.67 27.77
N GLY A 269 22.45 -1.54 27.08
CA GLY A 269 21.16 -2.08 27.54
C GLY A 269 21.17 -3.60 27.65
N TRP A 270 21.79 -4.29 26.69
CA TRP A 270 21.99 -5.74 26.73
C TRP A 270 22.92 -6.16 27.86
N ASP A 271 24.08 -5.51 28.02
CA ASP A 271 25.03 -5.80 29.12
C ASP A 271 24.36 -5.67 30.49
N SER A 272 23.54 -4.63 30.69
CA SER A 272 22.81 -4.44 31.95
C SER A 272 21.81 -5.56 32.22
N ARG A 273 21.09 -6.04 31.21
CA ARG A 273 20.14 -7.16 31.33
C ARG A 273 20.85 -8.47 31.62
N VAL A 274 21.99 -8.71 30.97
CA VAL A 274 22.83 -9.90 31.21
C VAL A 274 23.34 -9.87 32.65
N ALA A 275 23.91 -8.75 33.10
CA ALA A 275 24.39 -8.61 34.48
C ALA A 275 23.29 -8.82 35.53
N GLN A 276 22.08 -8.29 35.31
CA GLN A 276 20.93 -8.56 36.21
C GLN A 276 20.55 -10.04 36.24
N ARG A 277 20.61 -10.72 35.09
CA ARG A 277 20.30 -12.14 35.00
C ARG A 277 21.36 -13.00 35.67
N GLU A 278 22.63 -12.68 35.50
CA GLU A 278 23.75 -13.32 36.19
C GLU A 278 23.62 -13.17 37.72
N GLN A 279 23.30 -11.96 38.19
CA GLN A 279 23.07 -11.73 39.63
C GLN A 279 21.90 -12.59 40.15
N ARG A 280 20.77 -12.61 39.43
CA ARG A 280 19.61 -13.43 39.83
C ARG A 280 19.94 -14.92 39.87
N LEU A 281 20.73 -15.41 38.90
CA LEU A 281 21.17 -16.81 38.87
C LEU A 281 22.12 -17.12 40.03
N ALA A 282 23.02 -16.20 40.38
CA ALA A 282 23.90 -16.36 41.54
C ALA A 282 23.11 -16.42 42.86
N ASP A 283 22.11 -15.55 43.02
CA ASP A 283 21.23 -15.55 44.20
C ASP A 283 20.43 -16.87 44.28
N GLN A 284 19.93 -17.37 43.15
CA GLN A 284 19.23 -18.65 43.07
C GLN A 284 20.14 -19.84 43.41
N ALA A 285 21.37 -19.88 42.89
CA ALA A 285 22.34 -20.92 43.20
C ALA A 285 22.64 -20.97 44.71
N THR A 286 22.84 -19.81 45.33
CA THR A 286 23.06 -19.70 46.78
C THR A 286 21.85 -20.23 47.57
N ALA A 287 20.63 -19.91 47.15
CA ALA A 287 19.41 -20.40 47.79
C ALA A 287 19.22 -21.92 47.68
N VAL A 288 19.60 -22.51 46.53
CA VAL A 288 19.58 -23.96 46.32
C VAL A 288 20.58 -24.66 47.22
N GLU A 289 21.81 -24.15 47.34
CA GLU A 289 22.80 -24.70 48.27
C GLU A 289 22.33 -24.65 49.73
N ASP A 290 21.73 -23.54 50.16
CA ASP A 290 21.17 -23.42 51.51
C ASP A 290 20.01 -24.39 51.75
N ARG A 291 19.24 -24.71 50.71
CA ARG A 291 18.16 -25.70 50.80
C ARG A 291 18.72 -27.11 50.85
N ALA A 292 19.74 -27.42 50.05
CA ALA A 292 20.44 -28.71 50.07
C ALA A 292 21.03 -28.99 51.46
N ARG A 293 21.75 -28.02 52.05
CA ARG A 293 22.29 -28.13 53.41
C ARG A 293 21.21 -28.43 54.45
N ARG A 294 20.05 -27.74 54.36
CA ARG A 294 18.90 -27.98 55.26
C ARG A 294 18.26 -29.35 55.08
N LEU A 295 18.20 -29.85 53.86
CA LEU A 295 17.69 -31.19 53.56
C LEU A 295 18.63 -32.25 54.12
N GLU A 296 19.93 -32.09 53.93
CA GLU A 296 20.96 -33.00 54.47
C GLU A 296 20.89 -33.09 56.00
N THR A 297 20.77 -31.94 56.70
CA THR A 297 20.54 -31.94 58.16
C THR A 297 19.24 -32.66 58.55
N ARG A 298 18.17 -32.49 57.78
CA ARG A 298 16.90 -33.20 58.03
C ARG A 298 17.00 -34.69 57.76
N GLU A 299 17.73 -35.11 56.74
CA GLU A 299 17.99 -36.52 56.46
C GLU A 299 18.78 -37.17 57.59
N GLU A 300 19.80 -36.47 58.13
CA GLU A 300 20.53 -36.93 59.31
C GLU A 300 19.60 -37.05 60.55
N GLU A 301 18.74 -36.05 60.79
CA GLU A 301 17.75 -36.12 61.87
C GLU A 301 16.73 -37.26 61.68
N LEU A 302 16.27 -37.49 60.45
CA LEU A 302 15.33 -38.54 60.12
C LEU A 302 15.98 -39.92 60.26
N ALA A 303 17.21 -40.09 59.79
CA ALA A 303 17.98 -41.32 59.97
C ALA A 303 18.20 -41.62 61.46
N ALA A 304 18.51 -40.59 62.27
CA ALA A 304 18.61 -40.74 63.72
C ALA A 304 17.26 -41.16 64.35
N ARG A 305 16.14 -40.57 63.90
CA ARG A 305 14.79 -40.96 64.32
C ARG A 305 14.42 -42.36 63.86
N GLU A 306 14.81 -42.79 62.66
CA GLU A 306 14.58 -44.15 62.17
C GLU A 306 15.32 -45.18 63.03
N VAL A 307 16.56 -44.88 63.43
CA VAL A 307 17.31 -45.73 64.37
C VAL A 307 16.62 -45.77 65.74
N GLU A 308 16.16 -44.63 66.27
CA GLU A 308 15.41 -44.56 67.53
C GLU A 308 14.08 -45.33 67.44
N LEU A 309 13.34 -45.16 66.35
CA LEU A 309 12.07 -45.85 66.07
C LEU A 309 12.29 -47.33 65.81
N GLY A 310 13.40 -47.74 65.19
CA GLY A 310 13.81 -49.13 65.04
C GLY A 310 14.12 -49.78 66.40
N GLY A 311 14.78 -49.04 67.29
CA GLY A 311 15.01 -49.46 68.68
C GLY A 311 13.69 -49.62 69.46
N ARG A 312 12.82 -48.61 69.41
CA ARG A 312 11.46 -48.68 69.98
C ARG A 312 10.61 -49.76 69.32
N GLY A 313 10.80 -50.00 68.02
CA GLY A 313 10.15 -51.03 67.25
C GLY A 313 10.57 -52.41 67.73
N ALA A 314 11.86 -52.64 67.98
CA ALA A 314 12.35 -53.89 68.57
C ALA A 314 11.82 -54.10 70.00
N GLU A 315 11.76 -53.04 70.83
CA GLU A 315 11.11 -53.09 72.15
C GLU A 315 9.62 -53.39 72.04
N LEU A 316 8.92 -52.71 71.13
CA LEU A 316 7.51 -52.92 70.84
C LEU A 316 7.26 -54.31 70.33
N THR A 317 8.09 -54.87 69.45
CA THR A 317 7.96 -56.25 68.95
C THR A 317 8.19 -57.25 70.08
N GLY A 318 9.14 -56.97 70.99
CA GLY A 318 9.35 -57.75 72.20
C GLY A 318 8.20 -57.65 73.22
N LEU A 319 7.53 -56.49 73.28
CA LEU A 319 6.28 -56.29 74.00
C LEU A 319 5.11 -56.96 73.29
N GLU A 320 5.03 -56.90 71.96
CA GLU A 320 4.00 -57.49 71.09
C GLU A 320 4.10 -59.00 71.12
N THR A 321 5.29 -59.57 71.27
CA THR A 321 5.48 -61.02 71.42
C THR A 321 4.99 -61.47 72.79
N ARG A 322 5.21 -60.67 73.84
CA ARG A 322 4.65 -60.89 75.19
C ARG A 322 3.14 -60.67 75.20
N LEU A 323 2.67 -59.63 74.52
CA LEU A 323 1.26 -59.30 74.36
C LEU A 323 0.57 -60.31 73.45
N ARG A 324 1.23 -60.88 72.44
CA ARG A 324 0.73 -62.03 71.63
C ARG A 324 0.60 -63.25 72.49
N GLN A 325 1.57 -63.56 73.34
CA GLN A 325 1.46 -64.67 74.29
C GLN A 325 0.34 -64.46 75.33
N GLU A 326 0.00 -63.20 75.65
CA GLU A 326 -1.13 -62.83 76.51
C GLU A 326 -2.47 -62.73 75.75
N LEU A 327 -2.47 -62.28 74.48
CA LEU A 327 -3.64 -62.17 73.59
C LEU A 327 -4.01 -63.53 73.00
N GLU A 328 -3.06 -64.43 72.74
CA GLU A 328 -3.30 -65.85 72.46
C GLU A 328 -3.95 -66.54 73.67
N ARG A 329 -3.76 -66.00 74.88
CA ARG A 329 -4.48 -66.42 76.09
C ARG A 329 -5.80 -65.66 76.31
N ALA A 330 -5.99 -64.46 75.76
CA ALA A 330 -7.07 -63.55 76.19
C ALA A 330 -8.03 -63.05 75.10
N ALA A 331 -7.71 -63.04 73.81
CA ALA A 331 -8.50 -62.34 72.79
C ALA A 331 -8.88 -63.25 71.61
N GLY A 332 -10.08 -63.84 71.72
CA GLY A 332 -10.74 -64.60 70.66
C GLY A 332 -11.26 -63.71 69.53
N LEU A 333 -10.37 -63.19 68.69
CA LEU A 333 -10.68 -62.72 67.34
C LEU A 333 -9.99 -63.63 66.32
N THR A 334 -10.68 -63.93 65.22
CA THR A 334 -10.15 -64.85 64.21
C THR A 334 -9.19 -64.12 63.27
N SER A 335 -8.13 -64.79 62.82
CA SER A 335 -7.12 -64.23 61.89
C SER A 335 -7.72 -63.63 60.59
N ALA A 336 -8.95 -63.99 60.24
CA ALA A 336 -9.68 -63.47 59.09
C ALA A 336 -10.21 -62.04 59.31
N GLU A 337 -10.59 -61.68 60.53
CA GLU A 337 -11.16 -60.36 60.85
C GLU A 337 -10.08 -59.27 60.85
N ALA A 338 -8.91 -59.55 61.44
CA ALA A 338 -7.76 -58.64 61.43
C ALA A 338 -7.20 -58.39 60.02
N ARG A 339 -7.24 -59.40 59.15
CA ARG A 339 -6.81 -59.26 57.74
C ARG A 339 -7.76 -58.36 56.94
N THR A 340 -9.05 -58.43 57.24
CA THR A 340 -10.08 -57.64 56.53
C THR A 340 -9.98 -56.16 56.87
N GLU A 341 -9.71 -55.84 58.14
CA GLU A 341 -9.50 -54.46 58.62
C GLU A 341 -8.22 -53.84 58.02
N LEU A 342 -7.12 -54.59 58.02
CA LEU A 342 -5.85 -54.16 57.43
C LEU A 342 -5.95 -53.91 55.92
N VAL A 343 -6.65 -54.78 55.19
CA VAL A 343 -6.87 -54.61 53.75
C VAL A 343 -7.66 -53.33 53.47
N LYS A 344 -8.65 -53.01 54.31
CA LYS A 344 -9.46 -51.79 54.18
C LYS A 344 -8.64 -50.51 54.35
N VAL A 345 -7.75 -50.49 55.34
CA VAL A 345 -6.83 -49.36 55.58
C VAL A 345 -5.89 -49.16 54.39
N VAL A 346 -5.34 -50.24 53.84
CA VAL A 346 -4.46 -50.18 52.65
C VAL A 346 -5.23 -49.74 51.41
N GLU A 347 -6.47 -50.17 51.22
CA GLU A 347 -7.33 -49.72 50.11
C GLU A 347 -7.65 -48.22 50.19
N ASP A 348 -7.96 -47.71 51.38
CA ASP A 348 -8.27 -46.29 51.57
C ASP A 348 -7.01 -45.40 51.41
N GLN A 349 -5.85 -45.88 51.87
CA GLN A 349 -4.56 -45.21 51.64
C GLN A 349 -4.22 -45.17 50.14
N ALA A 350 -4.38 -46.30 49.44
CA ALA A 350 -4.13 -46.39 48.00
C ALA A 350 -5.07 -45.50 47.17
N ARG A 351 -6.32 -45.30 47.62
CA ARG A 351 -7.27 -44.36 47.00
C ARG A 351 -6.83 -42.90 47.16
N LEU A 352 -6.33 -42.53 48.35
CA LEU A 352 -5.81 -41.20 48.62
C LEU A 352 -4.57 -40.91 47.76
N ASP A 353 -3.63 -41.85 47.70
CA ASP A 353 -2.42 -41.73 46.89
C ASP A 353 -2.74 -41.66 45.39
N ALA A 354 -3.70 -42.47 44.93
CA ALA A 354 -4.19 -42.41 43.55
C ALA A 354 -4.83 -41.05 43.22
N ALA A 355 -5.63 -40.48 44.12
CA ALA A 355 -6.26 -39.18 43.92
C ALA A 355 -5.25 -38.02 43.84
N VAL A 356 -4.20 -38.06 44.68
CA VAL A 356 -3.08 -37.09 44.60
C VAL A 356 -2.36 -37.23 43.26
N ARG A 357 -2.05 -38.46 42.86
CA ARG A 357 -1.34 -38.73 41.60
C ARG A 357 -2.15 -38.33 40.36
N VAL A 358 -3.47 -38.51 40.39
CA VAL A 358 -4.37 -38.03 39.32
C VAL A 358 -4.29 -36.50 39.21
N ARG A 359 -4.39 -35.77 40.33
CA ARG A 359 -4.27 -34.30 40.32
C ARG A 359 -2.91 -33.82 39.81
N GLU A 360 -1.83 -34.50 40.18
CA GLU A 360 -0.49 -34.20 39.66
C GLU A 360 -0.34 -34.48 38.16
N ILE A 361 -1.04 -35.50 37.64
CA ILE A 361 -1.06 -35.79 36.20
C ILE A 361 -1.88 -34.73 35.46
N GLU A 362 -3.05 -34.35 35.99
CA GLU A 362 -3.90 -33.30 35.43
C GLU A 362 -3.18 -31.94 35.39
N ALA A 363 -2.56 -31.53 36.49
CA ALA A 363 -1.81 -30.27 36.55
C ALA A 363 -0.64 -30.22 35.56
N ARG A 364 0.13 -31.33 35.43
CA ARG A 364 1.20 -31.41 34.42
C ARG A 364 0.65 -31.40 33.00
N ALA A 365 -0.46 -32.07 32.75
CA ALA A 365 -1.10 -32.06 31.44
C ALA A 365 -1.60 -30.65 31.06
N GLU A 366 -2.12 -29.89 32.02
CA GLU A 366 -2.51 -28.48 31.83
C GLU A 366 -1.29 -27.59 31.53
N GLU A 367 -0.20 -27.72 32.29
CA GLU A 367 1.03 -26.96 32.07
C GLU A 367 1.66 -27.26 30.70
N GLU A 368 1.77 -28.55 30.34
CA GLU A 368 2.28 -28.97 29.03
C GLU A 368 1.38 -28.50 27.87
N ALA A 369 0.06 -28.48 28.08
CA ALA A 369 -0.90 -27.98 27.11
C ALA A 369 -0.78 -26.47 26.90
N GLU A 370 -0.61 -25.69 27.97
CA GLU A 370 -0.40 -24.24 27.89
C GLU A 370 0.89 -23.91 27.13
N ASP A 371 1.98 -24.59 27.46
CA ASP A 371 3.26 -24.43 26.78
C ASP A 371 3.17 -24.79 25.30
N ARG A 372 2.43 -25.86 24.96
CA ARG A 372 2.21 -26.25 23.57
C ARG A 372 1.34 -25.24 22.84
N ALA A 373 0.28 -24.72 23.45
CA ALA A 373 -0.56 -23.68 22.86
C ALA A 373 0.26 -22.41 22.57
N ARG A 374 1.08 -21.97 23.53
CA ARG A 374 1.97 -20.81 23.37
C ARG A 374 2.95 -21.01 22.21
N ARG A 375 3.54 -22.21 22.08
CA ARG A 375 4.42 -22.57 20.94
C ARG A 375 3.69 -22.49 19.60
N ILE A 376 2.48 -23.06 19.50
CA ILE A 376 1.68 -23.06 18.26
C ILE A 376 1.34 -21.63 17.83
N VAL A 377 0.86 -20.80 18.76
CA VAL A 377 0.53 -19.39 18.49
C VAL A 377 1.76 -18.61 18.07
N THR A 378 2.88 -18.76 18.79
CA THR A 378 4.13 -18.07 18.46
C THR A 378 4.65 -18.47 17.08
N LEU A 379 4.60 -19.77 16.74
CA LEU A 379 5.01 -20.27 15.44
C LEU A 379 4.10 -19.76 14.32
N ALA A 380 2.79 -19.71 14.55
CA ALA A 380 1.83 -19.16 13.61
C ALA A 380 2.12 -17.68 13.32
N ILE A 381 2.37 -16.88 14.36
CA ILE A 381 2.72 -15.47 14.22
C ILE A 381 4.06 -15.30 13.48
N GLN A 382 5.10 -16.05 13.85
CA GLN A 382 6.42 -15.96 13.21
C GLN A 382 6.40 -16.28 11.71
N ARG A 383 5.54 -17.22 11.31
CA ARG A 383 5.38 -17.61 9.90
C ARG A 383 4.56 -16.60 9.10
N VAL A 384 3.79 -15.75 9.76
CA VAL A 384 2.94 -14.72 9.14
C VAL A 384 3.55 -13.35 9.44
N ALA A 385 4.61 -13.01 8.70
CA ALA A 385 5.18 -11.67 8.70
C ALA A 385 4.46 -10.81 7.65
N SER A 386 3.56 -9.93 8.10
CA SER A 386 2.88 -8.97 7.22
C SER A 386 3.05 -7.55 7.76
N GLU A 387 3.58 -6.66 6.92
CA GLU A 387 3.56 -5.21 7.14
C GLU A 387 2.15 -4.71 6.82
N GLN A 388 1.42 -4.25 7.83
CA GLN A 388 0.14 -3.59 7.64
C GLN A 388 0.33 -2.08 7.82
N THR A 389 0.01 -1.34 6.77
CA THR A 389 -0.07 0.12 6.83
C THR A 389 -1.50 0.52 7.17
N ALA A 390 -1.66 1.46 8.10
CA ALA A 390 -2.97 1.98 8.43
C ALA A 390 -3.51 2.79 7.25
N GLU A 391 -4.54 2.29 6.56
CA GLU A 391 -5.14 2.97 5.41
C GLU A 391 -6.12 4.05 5.90
N SER A 392 -5.99 5.27 5.35
CA SER A 392 -6.88 6.39 5.69
C SER A 392 -8.26 6.19 5.07
N VAL A 393 -9.31 6.41 5.87
CA VAL A 393 -10.73 6.33 5.43
C VAL A 393 -11.08 7.50 4.49
N VAL A 394 -10.23 8.52 4.38
CA VAL A 394 -10.48 9.66 3.50
C VAL A 394 -9.67 9.51 2.22
N SER A 395 -10.36 9.50 1.08
CA SER A 395 -9.70 9.57 -0.21
C SER A 395 -9.45 11.02 -0.58
N VAL A 396 -8.18 11.42 -0.62
CA VAL A 396 -7.74 12.75 -1.04
C VAL A 396 -7.38 12.67 -2.51
N LEU A 397 -8.07 13.44 -3.34
CA LEU A 397 -7.69 13.62 -4.74
C LEU A 397 -6.97 14.96 -4.90
N HIS A 398 -5.71 14.89 -5.34
CA HIS A 398 -4.91 16.07 -5.67
C HIS A 398 -5.28 16.56 -7.07
N LEU A 399 -5.51 17.86 -7.19
CA LEU A 399 -5.87 18.53 -8.43
C LEU A 399 -4.65 19.23 -9.02
N PRO A 400 -4.52 19.31 -10.35
CA PRO A 400 -3.40 19.98 -11.01
C PRO A 400 -3.43 21.52 -10.89
N SER A 401 -4.58 22.11 -10.56
CA SER A 401 -4.73 23.54 -10.33
C SER A 401 -6.06 23.87 -9.64
N ASP A 402 -6.14 25.04 -8.99
CA ASP A 402 -7.40 25.56 -8.44
C ASP A 402 -8.42 25.92 -9.54
N GLU A 403 -7.98 26.16 -10.78
CA GLU A 403 -8.90 26.31 -11.92
C GLU A 403 -9.69 25.01 -12.16
N MET A 404 -9.05 23.85 -11.98
CA MET A 404 -9.71 22.55 -12.07
C MET A 404 -10.76 22.39 -10.97
N LYS A 405 -10.48 22.87 -9.74
CA LYS A 405 -11.44 22.90 -8.63
C LYS A 405 -12.69 23.71 -9.01
N GLY A 406 -12.51 24.86 -9.67
CA GLY A 406 -13.61 25.67 -10.22
C GLY A 406 -14.45 24.95 -11.29
N ARG A 407 -13.82 24.14 -12.15
CA ARG A 407 -14.51 23.33 -13.17
C ARG A 407 -15.29 22.15 -12.58
N ILE A 408 -14.75 21.54 -11.52
CA ILE A 408 -15.42 20.46 -10.75
C ILE A 408 -16.70 20.99 -10.11
N ILE A 409 -16.67 22.19 -9.52
CA ILE A 409 -17.86 22.86 -8.99
C ILE A 409 -18.83 23.18 -10.14
N GLY A 410 -18.32 23.82 -11.19
CA GLY A 410 -19.12 24.31 -12.31
C GLY A 410 -19.97 25.54 -11.94
N ARG A 411 -20.63 26.15 -12.93
CA ARG A 411 -21.50 27.32 -12.69
C ARG A 411 -22.64 26.92 -11.74
N GLU A 412 -22.78 27.63 -10.62
CA GLU A 412 -23.79 27.38 -9.57
C GLU A 412 -23.73 25.99 -8.92
N GLY A 413 -22.58 25.31 -9.00
CA GLY A 413 -22.43 23.95 -8.46
C GLY A 413 -23.11 22.87 -9.33
N ARG A 414 -23.43 23.16 -10.60
CA ARG A 414 -24.11 22.21 -11.49
C ARG A 414 -23.34 20.89 -11.65
N ASN A 415 -22.02 20.97 -11.81
CA ASN A 415 -21.19 19.81 -12.11
C ASN A 415 -20.99 18.96 -10.87
N ILE A 416 -20.69 19.57 -9.73
CA ILE A 416 -20.57 18.85 -8.46
C ILE A 416 -21.89 18.19 -8.07
N ARG A 417 -23.04 18.85 -8.20
CA ARG A 417 -24.35 18.25 -7.92
C ARG A 417 -24.67 17.08 -8.85
N ALA A 418 -24.34 17.20 -10.13
CA ALA A 418 -24.50 16.09 -11.07
C ALA A 418 -23.59 14.92 -10.70
N PHE A 419 -22.34 15.19 -10.32
CA PHE A 419 -21.41 14.17 -9.83
C PHE A 419 -21.90 13.48 -8.56
N GLU A 420 -22.33 14.24 -7.55
CA GLU A 420 -22.87 13.69 -6.31
C GLU A 420 -24.14 12.86 -6.55
N SER A 421 -25.02 13.33 -7.45
CA SER A 421 -26.25 12.62 -7.80
C SER A 421 -26.01 11.33 -8.57
N VAL A 422 -25.03 11.30 -9.48
CA VAL A 422 -24.70 10.12 -10.30
C VAL A 422 -23.90 9.11 -9.48
N THR A 423 -22.90 9.57 -8.74
CA THR A 423 -21.99 8.69 -8.00
C THR A 423 -22.53 8.29 -6.62
N GLY A 424 -23.44 9.06 -6.03
CA GLY A 424 -23.90 8.87 -4.66
C GLY A 424 -22.81 9.12 -3.61
N VAL A 425 -21.78 9.90 -3.94
CA VAL A 425 -20.66 10.28 -3.07
C VAL A 425 -20.72 11.77 -2.79
N ASN A 426 -20.43 12.18 -1.56
CA ASN A 426 -20.35 13.59 -1.19
C ASN A 426 -18.95 14.13 -1.47
N VAL A 427 -18.88 15.25 -2.18
CA VAL A 427 -17.62 15.88 -2.55
C VAL A 427 -17.40 17.10 -1.64
N LEU A 428 -16.47 16.96 -0.69
CA LEU A 428 -16.13 18.04 0.24
C LEU A 428 -15.03 18.90 -0.37
N ILE A 429 -15.39 20.14 -0.65
CA ILE A 429 -14.48 21.18 -1.14
C ILE A 429 -14.23 22.13 0.01
N ASP A 430 -13.03 22.06 0.59
CA ASP A 430 -12.58 22.92 1.69
C ASP A 430 -11.59 24.01 1.18
N ASP A 431 -11.15 24.91 2.06
CA ASP A 431 -10.16 25.95 1.76
C ASP A 431 -8.74 25.39 1.51
N THR A 432 -8.57 24.07 1.57
CA THR A 432 -7.31 23.41 1.21
C THR A 432 -7.04 23.60 -0.29
N PRO A 433 -5.89 24.20 -0.68
CA PRO A 433 -5.55 24.41 -2.08
C PRO A 433 -5.33 23.07 -2.79
N GLU A 434 -5.69 22.98 -4.07
CA GLU A 434 -5.37 21.84 -4.95
C GLU A 434 -5.85 20.45 -4.46
N ALA A 435 -6.81 20.38 -3.53
CA ALA A 435 -7.32 19.11 -3.03
C ALA A 435 -8.85 19.07 -2.90
N VAL A 436 -9.43 17.90 -3.17
CA VAL A 436 -10.85 17.59 -2.97
C VAL A 436 -10.98 16.28 -2.20
N LEU A 437 -11.88 16.27 -1.22
CA LEU A 437 -12.11 15.11 -0.35
C LEU A 437 -13.40 14.39 -0.77
N LEU A 438 -13.32 13.08 -0.93
CA LEU A 438 -14.49 12.25 -1.26
C LEU A 438 -14.96 11.50 -0.01
N SER A 439 -16.22 11.67 0.34
CA SER A 439 -16.86 11.03 1.49
C SER A 439 -18.05 10.17 1.05
N CYS A 440 -18.02 8.88 1.37
CA CYS A 440 -19.12 7.95 1.12
C CYS A 440 -18.97 6.74 2.05
N PHE A 441 -20.08 6.19 2.55
CA PHE A 441 -20.08 5.01 3.42
C PHE A 441 -19.68 3.73 2.68
N ASP A 442 -20.10 3.59 1.42
CA ASP A 442 -19.73 2.47 0.56
C ASP A 442 -18.31 2.68 0.00
N PRO A 443 -17.33 1.85 0.39
CA PRO A 443 -15.96 2.00 -0.06
C PRO A 443 -15.77 1.75 -1.56
N VAL A 444 -16.55 0.83 -2.14
CA VAL A 444 -16.49 0.51 -3.58
C VAL A 444 -17.01 1.70 -4.38
N ARG A 445 -18.09 2.32 -3.91
CA ARG A 445 -18.65 3.55 -4.49
C ARG A 445 -17.69 4.73 -4.35
N ARG A 446 -17.04 4.88 -3.20
CA ARG A 446 -16.01 5.91 -2.94
C ARG A 446 -14.85 5.78 -3.92
N GLU A 447 -14.36 4.57 -4.14
CA GLU A 447 -13.29 4.30 -5.10
C GLU A 447 -13.74 4.54 -6.54
N THR A 448 -14.94 4.10 -6.89
CA THR A 448 -15.53 4.34 -8.22
C THR A 448 -15.63 5.84 -8.51
N ALA A 449 -16.09 6.63 -7.54
CA ALA A 449 -16.12 8.09 -7.64
C ALA A 449 -14.72 8.70 -7.75
N ARG A 450 -13.73 8.19 -7.01
CA ARG A 450 -12.33 8.64 -7.10
C ARG A 450 -11.76 8.43 -8.51
N ILE A 451 -11.95 7.25 -9.08
CA ILE A 451 -11.50 6.93 -10.44
C ILE A 451 -12.24 7.79 -11.47
N THR A 452 -13.56 7.94 -11.31
CA THR A 452 -14.38 8.79 -12.18
C THR A 452 -13.87 10.24 -12.15
N LEU A 453 -13.63 10.80 -10.97
CA LEU A 453 -13.17 12.18 -10.83
C LEU A 453 -11.74 12.36 -11.36
N ALA A 454 -10.85 11.39 -11.13
CA ALA A 454 -9.50 11.42 -11.69
C ALA A 454 -9.51 11.38 -13.23
N ALA A 455 -10.37 10.55 -13.84
CA ALA A 455 -10.53 10.49 -15.29
C ALA A 455 -11.07 11.83 -15.86
N LEU A 456 -12.08 12.41 -15.21
CA LEU A 456 -12.66 13.70 -15.59
C LEU A 456 -11.66 14.87 -15.46
N VAL A 457 -10.82 14.84 -14.42
CA VAL A 457 -9.74 15.82 -14.22
C VAL A 457 -8.67 15.69 -15.30
N SER A 458 -8.28 14.46 -15.66
CA SER A 458 -7.32 14.21 -16.74
C SER A 458 -7.85 14.61 -18.11
N ASP A 459 -9.15 14.44 -18.37
CA ASP A 459 -9.83 14.87 -19.61
C ASP A 459 -10.05 16.39 -19.64
N GLY A 460 -10.15 17.03 -18.46
CA GLY A 460 -10.33 18.47 -18.29
C GLY A 460 -11.72 18.99 -18.66
N ARG A 461 -12.63 18.11 -19.07
CA ARG A 461 -14.03 18.38 -19.46
C ARG A 461 -14.98 17.76 -18.45
N ILE A 462 -15.63 18.61 -17.66
CA ILE A 462 -16.54 18.19 -16.59
C ILE A 462 -17.93 18.73 -16.91
N HIS A 463 -18.83 17.85 -17.37
CA HIS A 463 -20.23 18.15 -17.62
C HIS A 463 -21.09 16.90 -17.33
N PRO A 464 -22.41 17.05 -17.02
CA PRO A 464 -23.26 15.95 -16.54
C PRO A 464 -23.20 14.68 -17.39
N HIS A 465 -23.34 14.78 -18.71
CA HIS A 465 -23.28 13.61 -19.59
C HIS A 465 -21.92 12.88 -19.57
N ARG A 466 -20.81 13.60 -19.38
CA ARG A 466 -19.48 12.97 -19.30
C ARG A 466 -19.28 12.28 -17.97
N ILE A 467 -19.81 12.87 -16.90
CA ILE A 467 -19.81 12.28 -15.56
C ILE A 467 -20.50 10.92 -15.59
N GLU A 468 -21.68 10.82 -16.22
CA GLU A 468 -22.42 9.56 -16.37
C GLU A 468 -21.63 8.51 -17.18
N GLU A 469 -21.04 8.91 -18.31
CA GLU A 469 -20.25 8.02 -19.16
C GLU A 469 -19.00 7.48 -18.46
N GLU A 470 -18.25 8.36 -17.81
CA GLU A 470 -17.02 7.99 -17.10
C GLU A 470 -17.34 7.18 -15.83
N TYR A 471 -18.47 7.46 -15.16
CA TYR A 471 -18.93 6.65 -14.03
C TYR A 471 -19.24 5.21 -14.44
N ALA A 472 -19.99 5.01 -15.54
CA ALA A 472 -20.29 3.67 -16.05
C ALA A 472 -19.04 2.91 -16.53
N ARG A 473 -17.97 3.63 -16.92
CA ARG A 473 -16.66 3.02 -17.21
C ARG A 473 -15.94 2.62 -15.92
N ALA A 474 -15.85 3.53 -14.96
CA ALA A 474 -15.19 3.31 -13.68
C ALA A 474 -15.86 2.17 -12.88
N GLU A 475 -17.18 2.08 -12.90
CA GLU A 475 -17.93 1.01 -12.22
C GLU A 475 -17.53 -0.38 -12.75
N ARG A 476 -17.49 -0.54 -14.08
CA ARG A 476 -17.04 -1.80 -14.71
C ARG A 476 -15.59 -2.13 -14.38
N GLU A 477 -14.71 -1.12 -14.35
CA GLU A 477 -13.31 -1.28 -13.99
C GLU A 477 -13.14 -1.72 -12.54
N VAL A 478 -13.81 -1.06 -11.59
CA VAL A 478 -13.75 -1.38 -10.16
C VAL A 478 -14.33 -2.77 -9.90
N MET A 479 -15.46 -3.12 -10.50
CA MET A 479 -16.04 -4.47 -10.36
C MET A 479 -15.10 -5.55 -10.89
N ALA A 480 -14.43 -5.33 -12.03
CA ALA A 480 -13.43 -6.26 -12.53
C ALA A 480 -12.21 -6.40 -11.58
N LYS A 481 -11.80 -5.30 -10.92
CA LYS A 481 -10.74 -5.34 -9.89
C LYS A 481 -11.20 -6.08 -8.62
N CYS A 482 -12.46 -5.92 -8.20
CA CYS A 482 -13.02 -6.67 -7.08
C CYS A 482 -12.95 -8.17 -7.34
N VAL A 483 -13.44 -8.63 -8.49
CA VAL A 483 -13.43 -10.07 -8.84
C VAL A 483 -12.00 -10.62 -8.83
N ARG A 484 -11.05 -9.93 -9.48
CA ARG A 484 -9.63 -10.34 -9.47
C ARG A 484 -9.05 -10.38 -8.07
N ALA A 485 -9.32 -9.38 -7.23
CA ALA A 485 -8.84 -9.36 -5.85
C ALA A 485 -9.38 -10.53 -5.01
N GLY A 486 -10.63 -10.95 -5.26
CA GLY A 486 -11.19 -12.15 -4.65
C GLY A 486 -10.51 -13.43 -5.13
N GLU A 487 -10.24 -13.53 -6.45
CA GLU A 487 -9.51 -14.66 -7.05
C GLU A 487 -8.07 -14.75 -6.51
N ASP A 488 -7.35 -13.63 -6.46
CA ASP A 488 -6.00 -13.52 -5.91
C ASP A 488 -5.98 -13.98 -4.43
N ALA A 489 -6.95 -13.53 -3.62
CA ALA A 489 -7.06 -13.94 -2.22
C ALA A 489 -7.29 -15.45 -2.05
N LEU A 490 -8.05 -16.09 -2.95
CA LEU A 490 -8.24 -17.54 -2.93
C LEU A 490 -6.95 -18.29 -3.29
N ILE A 491 -6.21 -17.79 -4.29
CA ILE A 491 -4.92 -18.34 -4.70
C ILE A 491 -3.92 -18.25 -3.54
N ASP A 492 -3.81 -17.08 -2.90
CA ASP A 492 -2.89 -16.84 -1.80
C ASP A 492 -3.16 -17.80 -0.62
N VAL A 493 -4.42 -17.95 -0.23
CA VAL A 493 -4.80 -18.84 0.88
C VAL A 493 -4.70 -20.32 0.50
N GLY A 494 -4.80 -20.64 -0.80
CA GLY A 494 -4.79 -22.00 -1.35
C GLY A 494 -6.15 -22.68 -1.33
N ILE A 495 -7.22 -21.95 -1.68
CA ILE A 495 -8.59 -22.46 -1.80
C ILE A 495 -8.94 -22.57 -3.29
N ALA A 496 -9.25 -23.78 -3.75
CA ALA A 496 -9.41 -24.05 -5.19
C ALA A 496 -10.76 -23.59 -5.77
N GLU A 497 -11.88 -23.87 -5.09
CA GLU A 497 -13.22 -23.61 -5.63
C GLU A 497 -14.09 -22.82 -4.65
N MET A 498 -14.76 -21.78 -5.14
CA MET A 498 -15.72 -20.99 -4.38
C MET A 498 -16.80 -20.44 -5.33
N HIS A 499 -18.00 -20.23 -4.81
CA HIS A 499 -19.10 -19.69 -5.62
C HIS A 499 -18.73 -18.28 -6.14
N PRO A 500 -18.95 -17.94 -7.44
CA PRO A 500 -18.54 -16.65 -8.03
C PRO A 500 -19.05 -15.42 -7.28
N GLU A 501 -20.24 -15.51 -6.70
CA GLU A 501 -20.81 -14.42 -5.91
C GLU A 501 -20.05 -14.20 -4.59
N LEU A 502 -19.60 -15.26 -3.93
CA LEU A 502 -18.76 -15.14 -2.73
C LEU A 502 -17.39 -14.54 -3.08
N ILE A 503 -16.82 -14.90 -4.23
CA ILE A 503 -15.58 -14.30 -4.75
C ILE A 503 -15.75 -12.80 -4.96
N THR A 504 -16.88 -12.40 -5.55
CA THR A 504 -17.20 -11.00 -5.79
C THR A 504 -17.35 -10.22 -4.48
N LEU A 505 -18.08 -10.78 -3.50
CA LEU A 505 -18.26 -10.18 -2.18
C LEU A 505 -16.95 -10.08 -1.39
N LEU A 506 -16.13 -11.13 -1.42
CA LEU A 506 -14.80 -11.14 -0.82
C LEU A 506 -13.91 -10.04 -1.44
N GLY A 507 -13.94 -9.93 -2.77
CA GLY A 507 -13.23 -8.89 -3.51
C GLY A 507 -13.61 -7.45 -3.15
N ARG A 508 -14.89 -7.19 -2.83
CA ARG A 508 -15.36 -5.87 -2.38
C ARG A 508 -14.69 -5.42 -1.08
N LEU A 509 -14.31 -6.37 -0.23
CA LEU A 509 -13.62 -6.09 1.05
C LEU A 509 -12.22 -5.50 0.84
N ARG A 510 -11.66 -5.57 -0.37
CA ARG A 510 -10.41 -4.86 -0.74
C ARG A 510 -10.51 -3.36 -0.52
N TYR A 511 -11.69 -2.77 -0.70
CA TYR A 511 -11.86 -1.33 -0.54
C TYR A 511 -12.33 -0.96 0.87
N ARG A 512 -12.76 -1.95 1.66
CA ARG A 512 -13.25 -1.73 3.01
C ARG A 512 -12.08 -1.73 4.00
N THR A 513 -12.07 -0.73 4.86
CA THR A 513 -11.19 -0.69 6.02
C THR A 513 -12.00 -0.87 7.30
N SER A 514 -11.45 -1.63 8.25
CA SER A 514 -12.02 -1.83 9.59
C SER A 514 -10.87 -1.63 10.58
N TYR A 515 -11.08 -0.82 11.61
CA TYR A 515 -10.04 -0.50 12.61
C TYR A 515 -8.74 0.10 12.03
N GLY A 516 -8.77 0.62 10.79
CA GLY A 516 -7.59 1.15 10.08
C GLY A 516 -6.82 0.10 9.26
N GLN A 517 -7.28 -1.15 9.23
CA GLN A 517 -6.73 -2.22 8.40
C GLN A 517 -7.63 -2.50 7.21
N ASN A 518 -7.02 -2.91 6.10
CA ASN A 518 -7.74 -3.42 4.95
C ASN A 518 -8.42 -4.76 5.30
N VAL A 519 -9.73 -4.88 5.10
CA VAL A 519 -10.47 -6.07 5.55
C VAL A 519 -10.07 -7.32 4.75
N LEU A 520 -9.90 -7.22 3.43
CA LEU A 520 -9.49 -8.38 2.63
C LEU A 520 -8.09 -8.88 3.02
N ALA A 521 -7.14 -7.97 3.23
CA ALA A 521 -5.80 -8.33 3.67
C ALA A 521 -5.82 -9.00 5.06
N HIS A 522 -6.62 -8.47 5.99
CA HIS A 522 -6.86 -9.07 7.30
C HIS A 522 -7.43 -10.49 7.17
N LEU A 523 -8.43 -10.69 6.31
CA LEU A 523 -9.04 -12.02 6.10
C LEU A 523 -8.04 -13.06 5.57
N VAL A 524 -7.20 -12.67 4.61
CA VAL A 524 -6.12 -13.53 4.08
C VAL A 524 -5.12 -13.88 5.17
N GLU A 525 -4.67 -12.89 5.96
CA GLU A 525 -3.77 -13.11 7.09
C GLU A 525 -4.36 -14.08 8.12
N CYS A 526 -5.60 -13.83 8.54
CA CYS A 526 -6.32 -14.67 9.49
C CYS A 526 -6.45 -16.11 8.96
N ALA A 527 -6.76 -16.29 7.67
CA ALA A 527 -6.82 -17.60 7.06
C ALA A 527 -5.46 -18.33 7.12
N HIS A 528 -4.34 -17.65 6.87
CA HIS A 528 -3.01 -18.23 7.03
C HIS A 528 -2.71 -18.63 8.47
N LEU A 529 -3.00 -17.76 9.44
CA LEU A 529 -2.84 -18.05 10.88
C LEU A 529 -3.65 -19.29 11.28
N ALA A 530 -4.95 -19.32 10.95
CA ALA A 530 -5.82 -20.44 11.22
C ALA A 530 -5.34 -21.74 10.55
N GLY A 531 -4.82 -21.64 9.32
CA GLY A 531 -4.25 -22.78 8.60
C GLY A 531 -3.01 -23.36 9.27
N ILE A 532 -2.10 -22.51 9.76
CA ILE A 532 -0.90 -22.96 10.48
C ILE A 532 -1.29 -23.57 11.82
N MET A 533 -2.17 -22.91 12.59
CA MET A 533 -2.65 -23.44 13.87
C MET A 533 -3.35 -24.80 13.70
N ALA A 534 -4.21 -24.93 12.69
CA ALA A 534 -4.88 -26.19 12.37
C ALA A 534 -3.87 -27.29 12.02
N ALA A 535 -2.85 -26.99 11.22
CA ALA A 535 -1.81 -27.95 10.85
C ALA A 535 -1.02 -28.45 12.08
N GLU A 536 -0.62 -27.56 12.98
CA GLU A 536 0.10 -27.92 14.22
C GLU A 536 -0.78 -28.74 15.20
N LEU A 537 -2.10 -28.52 15.17
CA LEU A 537 -3.09 -29.29 15.92
C LEU A 537 -3.52 -30.59 15.19
N ARG A 538 -2.96 -30.89 14.02
CA ARG A 538 -3.31 -32.05 13.18
C ARG A 538 -4.78 -32.07 12.72
N LEU A 539 -5.36 -30.89 12.53
CA LEU A 539 -6.69 -30.70 11.96
C LEU A 539 -6.58 -30.37 10.46
N PRO A 540 -7.62 -30.69 9.65
CA PRO A 540 -7.65 -30.34 8.23
C PRO A 540 -7.55 -28.81 8.02
N PRO A 541 -6.46 -28.28 7.43
CA PRO A 541 -6.27 -26.83 7.31
C PRO A 541 -7.28 -26.16 6.36
N ALA A 542 -7.82 -26.92 5.39
CA ALA A 542 -8.71 -26.38 4.37
C ALA A 542 -10.00 -25.78 4.95
N ILE A 543 -10.67 -26.47 5.88
CA ILE A 543 -11.92 -26.00 6.50
C ILE A 543 -11.64 -24.78 7.39
N ALA A 544 -10.56 -24.82 8.19
CA ALA A 544 -10.18 -23.71 9.06
C ALA A 544 -9.80 -22.44 8.27
N LYS A 545 -9.07 -22.59 7.16
CA LYS A 545 -8.75 -21.50 6.23
C LYS A 545 -10.01 -20.91 5.61
N ARG A 546 -10.93 -21.77 5.13
CA ARG A 546 -12.15 -21.35 4.45
C ARG A 546 -13.12 -20.63 5.38
N GLY A 547 -13.36 -21.16 6.59
CA GLY A 547 -14.16 -20.52 7.63
C GLY A 547 -13.58 -19.17 8.03
N THR A 548 -12.27 -19.12 8.25
CA THR A 548 -11.59 -17.88 8.65
C THR A 548 -11.53 -16.84 7.53
N LEU A 549 -11.35 -17.23 6.27
CA LEU A 549 -11.38 -16.28 5.15
C LEU A 549 -12.74 -15.60 4.99
N LEU A 550 -13.82 -16.28 5.36
CA LEU A 550 -15.19 -15.80 5.20
C LEU A 550 -15.80 -15.19 6.48
N HIS A 551 -15.08 -15.19 7.61
CA HIS A 551 -15.65 -14.82 8.91
C HIS A 551 -16.27 -13.41 8.91
N ASP A 552 -15.63 -12.48 8.19
CA ASP A 552 -16.03 -11.09 8.09
C ASP A 552 -16.75 -10.76 6.77
N LEU A 553 -17.21 -11.76 6.01
CA LEU A 553 -17.85 -11.57 4.70
C LEU A 553 -19.07 -10.63 4.76
N GLY A 554 -19.81 -10.64 5.88
CA GLY A 554 -20.96 -9.76 6.07
C GLY A 554 -20.62 -8.27 5.97
N LYS A 555 -19.35 -7.89 6.23
CA LYS A 555 -18.84 -6.54 5.98
C LYS A 555 -18.86 -6.13 4.51
N ALA A 556 -19.19 -7.00 3.56
CA ALA A 556 -19.45 -6.55 2.19
C ALA A 556 -20.85 -5.89 2.04
N LEU A 557 -21.79 -6.16 2.97
CA LEU A 557 -23.22 -5.91 2.78
C LEU A 557 -23.94 -5.27 3.99
N THR A 558 -23.23 -4.89 5.06
CA THR A 558 -23.84 -4.33 6.29
C THR A 558 -24.68 -3.06 6.11
N HIS A 559 -24.64 -2.41 4.95
CA HIS A 559 -25.45 -1.21 4.66
C HIS A 559 -26.75 -1.53 3.92
N GLU A 560 -26.90 -2.75 3.40
CA GLU A 560 -28.07 -3.20 2.66
C GLU A 560 -28.99 -4.10 3.50
N VAL A 561 -28.45 -4.72 4.56
CA VAL A 561 -29.13 -5.73 5.37
C VAL A 561 -28.94 -5.44 6.86
N GLU A 562 -30.04 -5.37 7.61
CA GLU A 562 -30.03 -5.23 9.07
C GLU A 562 -29.56 -6.54 9.75
N GLY A 563 -28.62 -6.43 10.69
CA GLY A 563 -28.10 -7.56 11.47
C GLY A 563 -26.60 -7.44 11.77
N SER A 564 -26.07 -8.30 12.64
CA SER A 564 -24.63 -8.37 12.86
C SER A 564 -23.93 -8.99 11.65
N HIS A 565 -22.72 -8.52 11.32
CA HIS A 565 -22.01 -8.98 10.13
C HIS A 565 -21.66 -10.48 10.20
N ALA A 566 -21.55 -11.04 11.41
CA ALA A 566 -21.38 -12.47 11.62
C ALA A 566 -22.61 -13.27 11.13
N LEU A 567 -23.81 -12.88 11.55
CA LEU A 567 -25.05 -13.56 11.16
C LEU A 567 -25.35 -13.36 9.67
N VAL A 568 -25.17 -12.13 9.16
CA VAL A 568 -25.38 -11.81 7.74
C VAL A 568 -24.40 -12.60 6.86
N GLY A 569 -23.11 -12.60 7.21
CA GLY A 569 -22.08 -13.35 6.49
C GLY A 569 -22.36 -14.86 6.45
N ALA A 570 -22.83 -15.41 7.58
CA ALA A 570 -23.19 -16.81 7.68
C ALA A 570 -24.42 -17.18 6.84
N GLU A 571 -25.46 -16.35 6.83
CA GLU A 571 -26.64 -16.58 6.00
C GLU A 571 -26.26 -16.60 4.51
N ILE A 572 -25.40 -15.68 4.09
CA ILE A 572 -24.88 -15.60 2.72
C ILE A 572 -24.08 -16.85 2.37
N ALA A 573 -23.14 -17.24 3.23
CA ALA A 573 -22.33 -18.44 3.03
C ALA A 573 -23.22 -19.69 2.90
N ARG A 574 -24.23 -19.82 3.77
CA ARG A 574 -25.22 -20.90 3.73
C ARG A 574 -26.03 -20.90 2.44
N ARG A 575 -26.48 -19.73 1.97
CA ARG A 575 -27.25 -19.57 0.72
C ARG A 575 -26.46 -20.01 -0.51
N TYR A 576 -25.15 -19.77 -0.53
CA TYR A 576 -24.26 -20.17 -1.64
C TYR A 576 -23.63 -21.56 -1.46
N GLY A 577 -24.11 -22.36 -0.50
CA GLY A 577 -23.79 -23.78 -0.38
C GLY A 577 -22.50 -24.10 0.36
N GLU A 578 -22.02 -23.22 1.24
CA GLU A 578 -20.88 -23.51 2.12
C GLU A 578 -21.21 -24.57 3.17
N HIS A 579 -20.19 -25.32 3.60
CA HIS A 579 -20.35 -26.38 4.60
C HIS A 579 -20.76 -25.82 5.97
N GLU A 580 -21.61 -26.53 6.73
CA GLU A 580 -22.12 -26.08 8.04
C GLU A 580 -21.00 -25.72 9.03
N ASP A 581 -19.87 -26.44 9.02
CA ASP A 581 -18.71 -26.08 9.87
C ASP A 581 -18.07 -24.74 9.49
N VAL A 582 -18.07 -24.38 8.20
CA VAL A 582 -17.58 -23.08 7.71
C VAL A 582 -18.57 -21.99 8.11
N VAL A 583 -19.87 -22.23 7.90
CA VAL A 583 -20.93 -21.31 8.29
C VAL A 583 -20.92 -21.07 9.80
N HIS A 584 -20.79 -22.12 10.60
CA HIS A 584 -20.72 -22.01 12.06
C HIS A 584 -19.49 -21.25 12.54
N ALA A 585 -18.33 -21.40 11.87
CA ALA A 585 -17.15 -20.58 12.17
C ALA A 585 -17.40 -19.08 11.91
N ILE A 586 -18.16 -18.75 10.87
CA ILE A 586 -18.59 -17.38 10.56
C ILE A 586 -19.59 -16.88 11.63
N GLU A 587 -20.56 -17.68 12.05
CA GLU A 587 -21.54 -17.26 13.07
C GLU A 587 -20.88 -17.05 14.45
N ALA A 588 -19.96 -17.93 14.82
CA ALA A 588 -19.40 -17.97 16.15
C ALA A 588 -18.22 -17.01 16.35
N HIS A 589 -17.64 -16.37 15.33
CA HIS A 589 -16.38 -15.60 15.50
C HIS A 589 -16.48 -14.40 16.47
N HIS A 590 -17.68 -13.86 16.69
CA HIS A 590 -17.96 -12.84 17.72
C HIS A 590 -18.81 -13.36 18.88
N ASN A 591 -18.92 -14.68 19.04
CA ASN A 591 -19.75 -15.35 20.05
C ASN A 591 -21.26 -15.04 19.96
N GLU A 592 -21.77 -14.70 18.77
CA GLU A 592 -23.22 -14.63 18.52
C GLU A 592 -23.89 -16.01 18.67
N VAL A 593 -23.12 -17.06 18.37
CA VAL A 593 -23.45 -18.45 18.62
C VAL A 593 -22.27 -19.10 19.35
N GLU A 594 -22.56 -20.05 20.25
CA GLU A 594 -21.53 -20.77 20.98
C GLU A 594 -20.58 -21.53 20.01
N PRO A 595 -19.25 -21.41 20.18
CA PRO A 595 -18.28 -22.13 19.37
C PRO A 595 -18.28 -23.63 19.70
N ARG A 596 -19.01 -24.41 18.91
CA ARG A 596 -19.11 -25.88 19.00
C ARG A 596 -18.01 -26.65 18.27
N SER A 597 -17.21 -25.99 17.43
CA SER A 597 -16.17 -26.62 16.61
C SER A 597 -14.80 -26.01 16.89
N ILE A 598 -13.74 -26.82 16.76
CA ILE A 598 -12.36 -26.32 16.89
C ILE A 598 -12.07 -25.29 15.79
N GLY A 599 -12.67 -25.45 14.60
CA GLY A 599 -12.56 -24.48 13.51
C GLY A 599 -13.03 -23.09 13.91
N ALA A 600 -14.19 -22.98 14.58
CA ALA A 600 -14.69 -21.70 15.09
C ALA A 600 -13.74 -21.05 16.11
N VAL A 601 -13.17 -21.85 17.02
CA VAL A 601 -12.19 -21.36 18.01
C VAL A 601 -10.90 -20.88 17.33
N LEU A 602 -10.44 -21.59 16.29
CA LEU A 602 -9.27 -21.18 15.52
C LEU A 602 -9.51 -19.89 14.73
N THR A 603 -10.71 -19.71 14.17
CA THR A 603 -11.12 -18.46 13.52
C THR A 603 -11.10 -17.29 14.49
N GLN A 604 -11.67 -17.45 15.70
CA GLN A 604 -11.61 -16.43 16.76
C GLN A 604 -10.17 -16.11 17.15
N ALA A 605 -9.34 -17.13 17.37
CA ALA A 605 -7.95 -16.94 17.73
C ALA A 605 -7.18 -16.17 16.63
N ALA A 606 -7.40 -16.51 15.36
CA ALA A 606 -6.77 -15.84 14.23
C ALA A 606 -7.17 -14.36 14.13
N ASP A 607 -8.48 -14.05 14.25
CA ASP A 607 -9.00 -12.68 14.27
C ASP A 607 -8.37 -11.85 15.41
N GLN A 608 -8.35 -12.40 16.63
CA GLN A 608 -7.76 -11.71 17.78
C GLN A 608 -6.24 -11.51 17.64
N ILE A 609 -5.53 -12.48 17.05
CA ILE A 609 -4.08 -12.36 16.79
C ILE A 609 -3.79 -11.26 15.74
N SER A 610 -4.62 -11.14 14.69
CA SER A 610 -4.46 -10.09 13.68
C SER A 610 -4.85 -8.72 14.23
N GLY A 611 -5.96 -8.62 14.95
CA GLY A 611 -6.49 -7.37 15.50
C GLY A 611 -5.76 -6.85 16.75
N GLY A 612 -5.11 -7.71 17.53
CA GLY A 612 -4.47 -7.35 18.81
C GLY A 612 -3.07 -6.72 18.71
N ARG A 613 -2.52 -6.54 17.50
CA ARG A 613 -1.14 -6.06 17.31
C ARG A 613 -1.00 -4.56 17.62
N PRO A 614 0.00 -4.12 18.40
CA PRO A 614 0.23 -2.69 18.63
C PRO A 614 0.39 -1.92 17.31
N GLY A 615 -0.44 -0.91 17.08
CA GLY A 615 -0.50 -0.15 15.82
C GLY A 615 -1.59 -0.59 14.83
N ALA A 616 -2.20 -1.78 15.00
CA ALA A 616 -3.32 -2.28 14.19
C ALA A 616 -4.65 -1.59 14.52
N ARG A 617 -4.82 -1.11 15.76
CA ARG A 617 -6.00 -0.37 16.23
C ARG A 617 -5.57 1.01 16.69
N ARG A 618 -5.88 2.04 15.90
CA ARG A 618 -5.83 3.44 16.35
C ARG A 618 -7.26 3.88 16.69
N ASP A 619 -7.58 3.97 17.97
CA ASP A 619 -8.92 4.29 18.52
C ASP A 619 -9.48 5.69 18.17
N SER A 620 -8.77 6.52 17.41
CA SER A 620 -9.17 7.92 17.20
C SER A 620 -10.17 8.15 16.07
N LEU A 621 -10.22 7.30 15.03
CA LEU A 621 -11.08 7.54 13.87
C LEU A 621 -12.44 6.83 13.97
N GLU A 622 -12.49 5.64 14.56
CA GLU A 622 -13.74 4.86 14.67
C GLU A 622 -14.69 5.42 15.72
N SER A 623 -14.17 5.89 16.86
CA SER A 623 -14.97 6.61 17.86
C SER A 623 -15.60 7.89 17.29
N TYR A 624 -14.97 8.46 16.26
CA TYR A 624 -15.49 9.58 15.50
C TYR A 624 -16.54 9.15 14.46
N VAL A 625 -16.33 8.04 13.73
CA VAL A 625 -17.34 7.48 12.80
C VAL A 625 -18.59 7.02 13.54
N ARG A 626 -18.47 6.24 14.62
CA ARG A 626 -19.60 5.82 15.47
C ARG A 626 -20.39 7.01 16.03
N ARG A 627 -19.71 8.13 16.28
CA ARG A 627 -20.36 9.37 16.72
C ARG A 627 -21.19 9.99 15.61
N LEU A 628 -20.68 10.03 14.38
CA LEU A 628 -21.43 10.51 13.22
C LEU A 628 -22.64 9.61 12.93
N GLU A 629 -22.45 8.29 12.98
CA GLU A 629 -23.53 7.30 12.84
C GLU A 629 -24.63 7.51 13.88
N ARG A 630 -24.26 7.74 15.14
CA ARG A 630 -25.22 8.00 16.21
C ARG A 630 -25.98 9.32 16.00
N ILE A 631 -25.33 10.35 15.49
CA ILE A 631 -25.97 11.64 15.15
C ILE A 631 -27.01 11.45 14.04
N GLU A 632 -26.68 10.67 13.01
CA GLU A 632 -27.59 10.40 11.89
C GLU A 632 -28.77 9.53 12.33
N GLN A 633 -28.53 8.53 13.16
CA GLN A 633 -29.58 7.67 13.73
C GLN A 633 -30.59 8.48 14.56
N ILE A 634 -30.12 9.34 15.46
CA ILE A 634 -30.97 10.18 16.32
C ILE A 634 -31.96 11.03 15.49
N ALA A 635 -31.50 11.54 14.36
CA ALA A 635 -32.34 12.33 13.47
C ALA A 635 -33.22 11.45 12.55
N GLY A 636 -32.73 10.28 12.14
CA GLY A 636 -33.44 9.35 11.24
C GLY A 636 -34.61 8.62 11.90
N GLU A 637 -34.55 8.39 13.21
CA GLU A 637 -35.65 7.77 13.98
C GLU A 637 -36.89 8.67 14.11
N ARG A 638 -36.82 9.94 13.65
CA ARG A 638 -37.92 10.89 13.76
C ARG A 638 -38.94 10.71 12.62
N PRO A 639 -40.25 10.74 12.93
CA PRO A 639 -41.29 10.54 11.93
C PRO A 639 -41.27 11.67 10.88
N GLY A 640 -41.34 11.30 9.60
CA GLY A 640 -41.34 12.24 8.47
C GLY A 640 -39.96 12.61 7.92
N VAL A 641 -38.88 12.05 8.48
CA VAL A 641 -37.52 12.19 7.95
C VAL A 641 -37.28 11.17 6.84
N GLU A 642 -36.86 11.66 5.67
CA GLU A 642 -36.50 10.81 4.52
C GLU A 642 -35.02 10.45 4.54
N LYS A 643 -34.15 11.43 4.81
CA LYS A 643 -32.68 11.27 4.81
C LYS A 643 -32.02 12.22 5.80
N VAL A 644 -30.92 11.80 6.40
CA VAL A 644 -30.10 12.64 7.28
C VAL A 644 -28.66 12.66 6.77
N PHE A 645 -28.01 13.81 6.85
CA PHE A 645 -26.61 13.99 6.50
C PHE A 645 -25.87 14.71 7.61
N ALA A 646 -24.91 14.03 8.26
CA ALA A 646 -23.95 14.69 9.12
C ALA A 646 -22.80 15.27 8.28
N MET A 647 -22.77 16.59 8.12
CA MET A 647 -21.81 17.36 7.35
C MET A 647 -20.76 18.01 8.26
N GLN A 648 -19.66 18.50 7.67
CA GLN A 648 -18.59 19.24 8.36
C GLN A 648 -18.12 18.57 9.66
N ALA A 649 -17.75 17.29 9.57
CA ALA A 649 -17.28 16.53 10.71
C ALA A 649 -18.28 16.41 11.88
N GLY A 650 -19.58 16.41 11.57
CA GLY A 650 -20.66 16.33 12.56
C GLY A 650 -20.97 17.66 13.24
N ARG A 651 -20.39 18.77 12.77
CA ARG A 651 -20.73 20.14 13.21
C ARG A 651 -21.98 20.67 12.54
N GLU A 652 -22.44 20.04 11.48
CA GLU A 652 -23.69 20.37 10.82
C GLU A 652 -24.48 19.10 10.51
N VAL A 653 -25.78 19.10 10.78
CA VAL A 653 -26.67 17.97 10.52
C VAL A 653 -27.81 18.46 9.65
N ARG A 654 -27.96 17.88 8.47
CA ARG A 654 -29.02 18.25 7.53
C ARG A 654 -30.06 17.14 7.47
N VAL A 655 -31.28 17.47 7.84
CA VAL A 655 -32.40 16.53 7.90
C VAL A 655 -33.35 16.84 6.75
N MET A 656 -33.46 15.93 5.78
CA MET A 656 -34.42 16.02 4.69
C MET A 656 -35.74 15.40 5.13
N VAL A 657 -36.82 16.17 5.00
CA VAL A 657 -38.16 15.75 5.41
C VAL A 657 -39.09 15.63 4.21
N VAL A 658 -40.03 14.70 4.29
CA VAL A 658 -41.07 14.52 3.27
C VAL A 658 -42.04 15.71 3.36
N PRO A 659 -42.16 16.55 2.30
CA PRO A 659 -42.96 17.78 2.36
C PRO A 659 -44.46 17.57 2.61
N GLU A 660 -44.95 16.36 2.34
CA GLU A 660 -46.35 15.93 2.51
C GLU A 660 -46.68 15.53 3.96
N VAL A 661 -45.65 15.18 4.74
CA VAL A 661 -45.77 14.66 6.11
C VAL A 661 -45.37 15.70 7.16
N VAL A 662 -44.41 16.58 6.83
CA VAL A 662 -43.86 17.61 7.72
C VAL A 662 -44.15 18.99 7.15
N ASP A 663 -44.90 19.81 7.89
CA ASP A 663 -45.15 21.22 7.56
C ASP A 663 -44.03 22.15 8.06
N ASP A 664 -44.10 23.44 7.75
CA ASP A 664 -43.02 24.40 8.07
C ASP A 664 -42.82 24.59 9.58
N ASP A 665 -43.91 24.55 10.36
CA ASP A 665 -43.85 24.68 11.81
C ASP A 665 -43.28 23.40 12.46
N ALA A 666 -43.68 22.22 11.97
CA ALA A 666 -43.13 20.93 12.39
C ALA A 666 -41.65 20.79 12.03
N ALA A 667 -41.21 21.35 10.90
CA ALA A 667 -39.79 21.37 10.52
C ALA A 667 -38.94 22.16 11.52
N HIS A 668 -39.45 23.30 12.02
CA HIS A 668 -38.77 24.08 13.07
C HIS A 668 -38.71 23.35 14.41
N LEU A 669 -39.78 22.66 14.79
CA LEU A 669 -39.81 21.82 16.00
C LEU A 669 -38.85 20.64 15.90
N LEU A 670 -38.84 19.95 14.77
CA LEU A 670 -37.95 18.82 14.49
C LEU A 670 -36.48 19.23 14.60
N ALA A 671 -36.10 20.39 14.04
CA ALA A 671 -34.73 20.90 14.14
C ALA A 671 -34.29 21.11 15.60
N ARG A 672 -35.19 21.64 16.45
CA ARG A 672 -34.94 21.85 17.88
C ARG A 672 -34.85 20.54 18.65
N ASP A 673 -35.75 19.61 18.39
CA ASP A 673 -35.80 18.33 19.10
C ASP A 673 -34.58 17.46 18.79
N VAL A 674 -34.16 17.41 17.52
CA VAL A 674 -32.95 16.71 17.09
C VAL A 674 -31.72 17.34 17.73
N ALA A 675 -31.60 18.67 17.72
CA ALA A 675 -30.47 19.37 18.35
C ALA A 675 -30.37 19.06 19.86
N LYS A 676 -31.51 19.08 20.56
CA LYS A 676 -31.58 18.83 22.01
C LYS A 676 -31.26 17.38 22.37
N GLN A 677 -31.69 16.42 21.53
CA GLN A 677 -31.39 15.01 21.75
C GLN A 677 -29.91 14.70 21.52
N ILE A 678 -29.32 15.26 20.45
CA ILE A 678 -27.87 15.17 20.20
C ILE A 678 -27.07 15.75 21.38
N GLU A 679 -27.48 16.90 21.91
CA GLU A 679 -26.84 17.51 23.09
C GLU A 679 -26.92 16.61 24.34
N SER A 680 -28.02 15.88 24.52
CA SER A 680 -28.21 15.02 25.70
C SER A 680 -27.50 13.66 25.61
N GLU A 681 -27.36 13.10 24.40
CA GLU A 681 -26.82 11.75 24.19
C GLU A 681 -25.33 11.73 23.83
N LEU A 682 -24.79 12.84 23.31
CA LEU A 682 -23.44 12.90 22.76
C LEU A 682 -22.65 14.08 23.31
N THR A 683 -21.44 13.81 23.81
CA THR A 683 -20.50 14.87 24.22
C THR A 683 -19.71 15.37 23.01
N TYR A 684 -19.89 16.64 22.63
CA TYR A 684 -19.21 17.24 21.47
C TYR A 684 -18.48 18.55 21.82
N PRO A 685 -17.21 18.74 21.40
CA PRO A 685 -16.51 20.01 21.56
C PRO A 685 -16.97 21.03 20.51
N GLY A 686 -17.94 21.85 20.90
CA GLY A 686 -18.48 22.96 20.10
C GLY A 686 -19.97 22.82 19.80
N GLN A 687 -20.50 23.72 18.98
CA GLN A 687 -21.92 23.74 18.62
C GLN A 687 -22.16 22.92 17.36
N ILE A 688 -23.27 22.17 17.35
CA ILE A 688 -23.76 21.40 16.20
C ILE A 688 -24.95 22.17 15.61
N ARG A 689 -24.89 22.51 14.33
CA ARG A 689 -25.95 23.20 13.60
C ARG A 689 -26.89 22.20 12.94
N VAL A 690 -28.14 22.12 13.39
CA VAL A 690 -29.16 21.25 12.77
C VAL A 690 -30.01 22.07 11.79
N THR A 691 -30.06 21.64 10.53
CA THR A 691 -30.80 22.29 9.45
C THR A 691 -31.81 21.30 8.87
N VAL A 692 -33.11 21.56 9.05
CA VAL A 692 -34.17 20.77 8.40
C VAL A 692 -34.46 21.39 7.03
N VAL A 693 -34.51 20.55 6.00
CA VAL A 693 -34.74 20.98 4.62
C VAL A 693 -35.95 20.26 4.04
N ARG A 694 -36.94 21.07 3.66
CA ARG A 694 -38.13 20.66 2.94
C ARG A 694 -38.02 21.17 1.51
N GLU A 695 -37.93 20.28 0.53
CA GLU A 695 -37.79 20.63 -0.88
C GLU A 695 -38.89 19.95 -1.71
N THR A 696 -39.59 20.72 -2.56
CA THR A 696 -40.57 20.19 -3.51
C THR A 696 -40.10 20.51 -4.93
N ARG A 697 -39.98 19.49 -5.79
CA ARG A 697 -39.52 19.64 -7.18
C ARG A 697 -40.66 19.36 -8.14
N ALA A 698 -40.99 20.36 -8.96
CA ALA A 698 -41.92 20.21 -10.09
C ALA A 698 -41.16 20.47 -11.39
N ILE A 699 -41.20 19.52 -12.32
CA ILE A 699 -40.51 19.62 -13.63
C ILE A 699 -41.58 19.68 -14.71
N GLY A 700 -41.64 20.81 -15.42
CA GLY A 700 -42.47 21.00 -16.61
C GLY A 700 -41.60 21.03 -17.86
N LEU A 701 -41.85 20.12 -18.79
CA LEU A 701 -41.20 20.14 -20.11
C LEU A 701 -42.15 20.78 -21.12
N ALA A 702 -41.77 21.95 -21.63
CA ALA A 702 -42.42 22.57 -22.78
C ALA A 702 -41.74 22.07 -24.07
N ARG A 703 -42.53 21.86 -25.12
CA ARG A 703 -42.06 21.34 -26.40
C ARG A 703 -41.85 22.45 -27.41
#